data_AF-A0AAV9W6L6-F1
#
_entry.id   AF-A0AAV9W6L6-F1
#
_cell.length_a   1.000
_cell.length_b   1.000
_cell.length_c   1.000
_cell.angle_alpha   90.00
_cell.angle_beta   90.00
_cell.angle_gamma   90.00
#
_symmetry.space_group_name_H-M   'P 1'
#
loop_
_entity.id
_entity.type
_entity.pdbx_description
1 polymer ?
#
loop_
_entity_poly.entity_id
_entity_poly.type
_entity_poly.pdbx_seq_one_letter_code
_entity_poly.pdbx_strand_id
1 'polypeptide(L)'
;MRAIVHDASGVDSDVSLNKPSSTESEEVAVAKIKALFPDISSPTDALPKIDELYESRPELIAGTHILETSSRAKVIDYMRSLVPSTINEETTLWPLVKVVKLYLDSDALKTGAILVDLPGLRDSNAARTAATRQYMAQANEIVVVTRLTRAATDETTVELSQAGYIKRLKHDGRRHLTIVCTCSDYFEPSDAAEDFKGDKQFLKKYTTLNNKIEAHYALVDSQSPKQQRPTREEITSLERNLQKLSIEARDKHAVQSISKTYSKLLKEDTSITCFVTSAKHYLENSSPRKRPGIMTTEESQIPMLRNYCALAPLEQKSALAVQFGQNINRIGSLAEVFGSKDSTGMSEAGKQKAKAEMDKAFTVLSSRLHNESLVFGTNIQNDAQFFLEGLSTAISRGEKHCLELHEKIAKEYKFQAVKSAYLHHGESATGKLKDLNEQFIAPLGAEVDVLWHTFMAKTEGHLHSWNLKVIGALDEFEVSWRNCIDENLESSPKGRDMSVKLLTDCLVPRIENAQAVAAEFCNRLKEDQRPVRRLFLFPDRLAELLRQGYQNAIEERGPGAFERMTKVFGAHIRKANVFGTLEKDIRKAVGSFQKQFGGMCHSWGEAATGDTETDIRSWLKANEEISREEAEYRAEIQHIVDKSQKPLMALIGLAESFQKKNANR
;
A
#
# COMPACT_ATOMS: atom_id res chain seq x y z
N MET A 1 -25.34 -10.53 -0.76
CA MET A 1 -24.33 -9.85 -1.59
C MET A 1 -24.88 -8.48 -1.94
N ARG A 2 -24.09 -7.43 -1.81
CA ARG A 2 -24.49 -6.07 -2.19
C ARG A 2 -23.48 -5.57 -3.21
N ALA A 3 -23.95 -5.04 -4.33
CA ALA A 3 -23.13 -4.38 -5.33
C ALA A 3 -23.56 -2.91 -5.40
N ILE A 4 -22.61 -2.00 -5.23
CA ILE A 4 -22.82 -0.56 -5.42
C ILE A 4 -21.99 -0.14 -6.62
N VAL A 5 -22.65 0.30 -7.68
CA VAL A 5 -22.01 0.86 -8.87
C VAL A 5 -22.11 2.37 -8.78
N HIS A 6 -20.98 3.07 -8.81
CA HIS A 6 -20.96 4.52 -8.96
C HIS A 6 -20.63 4.87 -10.42
N ASP A 7 -21.38 5.81 -10.98
CA ASP A 7 -21.13 6.47 -12.26
C ASP A 7 -20.20 7.69 -12.07
N ALA A 8 -19.83 8.36 -13.17
CA ALA A 8 -19.02 9.58 -13.18
C ALA A 8 -19.57 10.71 -12.28
N SER A 9 -20.89 10.78 -12.08
CA SER A 9 -21.59 11.76 -11.23
C SER A 9 -21.58 11.43 -9.73
N GLY A 10 -21.20 10.21 -9.33
CA GLY A 10 -21.23 9.75 -7.94
C GLY A 10 -20.18 10.41 -7.03
N VAL A 11 -20.65 11.05 -5.95
CA VAL A 11 -19.82 11.55 -4.86
C VAL A 11 -19.30 10.38 -4.02
N ASP A 12 -17.99 10.31 -3.83
CA ASP A 12 -17.33 9.31 -2.98
C ASP A 12 -16.49 10.07 -1.93
N SER A 13 -16.70 9.81 -0.64
CA SER A 13 -16.09 10.57 0.46
C SER A 13 -14.69 10.07 0.87
N ASP A 14 -14.37 8.81 0.55
CA ASP A 14 -13.30 8.08 1.24
C ASP A 14 -12.02 7.94 0.39
N VAL A 15 -12.04 8.39 -0.87
CA VAL A 15 -10.85 8.43 -1.74
C VAL A 15 -10.76 9.80 -2.40
N SER A 16 -9.86 10.64 -1.89
CA SER A 16 -9.48 11.89 -2.56
C SER A 16 -8.66 11.59 -3.82
N LEU A 17 -9.35 11.33 -4.92
CA LEU A 17 -8.76 11.17 -6.24
C LEU A 17 -8.15 12.51 -6.67
N ASN A 18 -6.83 12.56 -6.89
CA ASN A 18 -6.19 13.70 -7.56
C ASN A 18 -6.92 13.96 -8.89
N LYS A 19 -7.31 15.21 -9.14
CA LYS A 19 -7.94 15.59 -10.42
C LYS A 19 -6.90 15.42 -11.54
N PRO A 20 -7.17 14.60 -12.58
CA PRO A 20 -6.30 14.51 -13.75
C PRO A 20 -6.20 15.85 -14.48
N SER A 21 -5.17 16.01 -15.32
CA SER A 21 -5.08 17.17 -16.22
C SER A 21 -6.29 17.25 -17.16
N SER A 22 -6.57 18.45 -17.70
CA SER A 22 -7.63 18.64 -18.68
C SER A 22 -7.45 17.76 -19.92
N THR A 23 -6.22 17.58 -20.38
CA THR A 23 -5.90 16.80 -21.58
C THR A 23 -5.92 15.28 -21.32
N GLU A 24 -5.50 14.83 -20.14
CA GLU A 24 -5.71 13.44 -19.73
C GLU A 24 -7.20 13.15 -19.55
N SER A 25 -7.96 14.09 -18.98
CA SER A 25 -9.43 14.01 -18.91
C SER A 25 -10.06 13.92 -20.30
N GLU A 26 -9.51 14.63 -21.29
CA GLU A 26 -9.96 14.57 -22.69
C GLU A 26 -9.61 13.24 -23.36
N GLU A 27 -8.38 12.75 -23.24
CA GLU A 27 -7.98 11.42 -23.76
C GLU A 27 -8.82 10.30 -23.11
N VAL A 28 -9.06 10.39 -21.81
CA VAL A 28 -9.93 9.48 -21.05
C VAL A 28 -11.40 9.61 -21.50
N ALA A 29 -11.91 10.81 -21.72
CA ALA A 29 -13.27 11.04 -22.21
C ALA A 29 -13.45 10.52 -23.65
N VAL A 30 -12.51 10.80 -24.56
CA VAL A 30 -12.53 10.28 -25.94
C VAL A 30 -12.39 8.76 -25.96
N ALA A 31 -11.53 8.18 -25.13
CA ALA A 31 -11.40 6.72 -25.00
C ALA A 31 -12.66 6.07 -24.40
N LYS A 32 -13.39 6.76 -23.51
CA LYS A 32 -14.70 6.32 -23.01
C LYS A 32 -15.79 6.44 -24.08
N ILE A 33 -15.87 7.59 -24.75
CA ILE A 33 -16.85 7.89 -25.80
C ILE A 33 -16.73 6.91 -26.99
N LYS A 34 -15.51 6.61 -27.45
CA LYS A 34 -15.25 5.59 -28.50
C LYS A 34 -15.56 4.16 -28.06
N ALA A 35 -15.46 3.85 -26.76
CA ALA A 35 -15.83 2.54 -26.24
C ALA A 35 -17.34 2.39 -26.01
N LEU A 36 -18.02 3.51 -25.72
CA LEU A 36 -19.47 3.57 -25.57
C LEU A 36 -20.16 3.47 -26.93
N PHE A 37 -19.65 4.22 -27.93
CA PHE A 37 -20.15 4.22 -29.31
C PHE A 37 -18.99 3.95 -30.29
N PRO A 38 -18.79 2.70 -30.75
CA PRO A 38 -17.71 2.38 -31.68
C PRO A 38 -17.83 3.04 -33.08
N ASP A 39 -19.06 3.35 -33.51
CA ASP A 39 -19.33 3.80 -34.89
C ASP A 39 -19.15 5.30 -35.14
N ILE A 40 -18.94 6.11 -34.09
CA ILE A 40 -18.80 7.56 -34.25
C ILE A 40 -17.41 7.92 -34.77
N SER A 41 -17.37 8.79 -35.77
CA SER A 41 -16.11 9.27 -36.35
C SER A 41 -15.55 10.46 -35.58
N SER A 42 -16.42 11.30 -34.98
CA SER A 42 -16.04 12.42 -34.12
C SER A 42 -16.75 12.34 -32.74
N PRO A 43 -16.11 12.79 -31.65
CA PRO A 43 -16.77 12.92 -30.34
C PRO A 43 -18.00 13.84 -30.35
N THR A 44 -18.09 14.78 -31.30
CA THR A 44 -19.28 15.64 -31.50
C THR A 44 -20.53 14.83 -31.87
N ASP A 45 -20.34 13.71 -32.57
CA ASP A 45 -21.43 12.86 -33.07
C ASP A 45 -21.99 11.96 -31.96
N ALA A 46 -21.35 11.97 -30.78
CA ALA A 46 -21.80 11.24 -29.60
C ALA A 46 -23.03 11.89 -28.94
N LEU A 47 -23.18 13.21 -28.99
CA LEU A 47 -24.20 13.93 -28.19
C LEU A 47 -25.63 13.36 -28.38
N PRO A 48 -26.16 13.16 -29.61
CA PRO A 48 -27.50 12.60 -29.77
C PRO A 48 -27.62 11.16 -29.26
N LYS A 49 -26.55 10.36 -29.39
CA LYS A 49 -26.50 8.98 -28.86
C LYS A 49 -26.38 8.94 -27.34
N ILE A 50 -25.79 9.97 -26.72
CA ILE A 50 -25.76 10.13 -25.26
C ILE A 50 -27.16 10.47 -24.76
N ASP A 51 -27.86 11.40 -25.40
CA ASP A 51 -29.23 11.75 -25.02
C ASP A 51 -30.17 10.54 -25.14
N GLU A 52 -30.12 9.81 -26.26
CA GLU A 52 -30.85 8.53 -26.47
C GLU A 52 -30.50 7.46 -25.41
N LEU A 53 -29.24 7.40 -24.97
CA LEU A 53 -28.79 6.48 -23.91
C LEU A 53 -29.36 6.86 -22.53
N TYR A 54 -29.45 8.15 -22.21
CA TYR A 54 -30.05 8.62 -20.95
C TYR A 54 -31.58 8.48 -20.96
N GLU A 55 -32.24 8.71 -22.10
CA GLU A 55 -33.69 8.46 -22.27
C GLU A 55 -34.04 6.97 -22.14
N SER A 56 -33.25 6.09 -22.76
CA SER A 56 -33.45 4.63 -22.71
C SER A 56 -33.03 4.01 -21.38
N ARG A 57 -32.15 4.65 -20.59
CA ARG A 57 -31.68 4.17 -19.28
C ARG A 57 -31.74 5.26 -18.20
N PRO A 58 -32.93 5.58 -17.66
CA PRO A 58 -33.09 6.56 -16.58
C PRO A 58 -32.27 6.26 -15.32
N GLU A 59 -31.88 5.00 -15.11
CA GLU A 59 -30.99 4.56 -14.03
C GLU A 59 -29.62 5.27 -14.02
N LEU A 60 -29.14 5.72 -15.18
CA LEU A 60 -27.87 6.46 -15.30
C LEU A 60 -27.96 7.86 -14.66
N ILE A 61 -29.16 8.47 -14.63
CA ILE A 61 -29.40 9.82 -14.08
C ILE A 61 -29.14 9.83 -12.55
N ALA A 62 -29.39 8.72 -11.87
CA ALA A 62 -29.20 8.60 -10.42
C ALA A 62 -27.71 8.61 -10.00
N GLY A 63 -26.77 8.41 -10.92
CA GLY A 63 -25.33 8.44 -10.67
C GLY A 63 -24.79 7.30 -9.77
N THR A 64 -25.65 6.48 -9.18
CA THR A 64 -25.29 5.31 -8.38
C THR A 64 -26.43 4.28 -8.40
N HIS A 65 -26.11 3.04 -8.75
CA HIS A 65 -27.05 1.90 -8.72
C HIS A 65 -26.67 0.94 -7.58
N ILE A 66 -27.64 0.55 -6.76
CA ILE A 66 -27.46 -0.36 -5.62
C ILE A 66 -28.25 -1.66 -5.86
N LEU A 67 -27.53 -2.76 -6.09
CA LEU A 67 -28.10 -4.10 -6.24
C LEU A 67 -27.86 -4.92 -4.97
N GLU A 68 -28.92 -5.10 -4.18
CA GLU A 68 -28.93 -5.97 -2.99
C GLU A 68 -29.60 -7.31 -3.32
N THR A 69 -28.85 -8.41 -3.23
CA THR A 69 -29.33 -9.74 -3.64
C THR A 69 -28.57 -10.88 -2.97
N SER A 70 -29.26 -11.98 -2.68
CA SER A 70 -28.64 -13.26 -2.30
C SER A 70 -28.27 -14.13 -3.52
N SER A 71 -28.81 -13.83 -4.71
CA SER A 71 -28.58 -14.62 -5.92
C SER A 71 -27.30 -14.19 -6.64
N ARG A 72 -26.33 -15.11 -6.72
CA ARG A 72 -25.12 -14.98 -7.54
C ARG A 72 -25.45 -14.78 -9.02
N ALA A 73 -26.49 -15.43 -9.55
CA ALA A 73 -26.89 -15.29 -10.94
C ALA A 73 -27.27 -13.83 -11.27
N LYS A 74 -28.15 -13.22 -10.46
CA LYS A 74 -28.55 -11.81 -10.65
C LYS A 74 -27.36 -10.84 -10.68
N VAL A 75 -26.33 -11.06 -9.85
CA VAL A 75 -25.12 -10.21 -9.87
C VAL A 75 -24.28 -10.46 -11.12
N ILE A 76 -24.13 -11.71 -11.57
CA ILE A 76 -23.44 -12.04 -12.82
C ILE A 76 -24.18 -11.44 -14.03
N ASP A 77 -25.50 -11.55 -14.07
CA ASP A 77 -26.31 -11.06 -15.19
C ASP A 77 -26.31 -9.52 -15.24
N TYR A 78 -26.35 -8.84 -14.09
CA TYR A 78 -26.15 -7.40 -14.02
C TYR A 78 -24.72 -6.99 -14.42
N MET A 79 -23.68 -7.67 -13.94
CA MET A 79 -22.29 -7.42 -14.36
C MET A 79 -22.08 -7.62 -15.86
N ARG A 80 -22.76 -8.61 -16.46
CA ARG A 80 -22.80 -8.82 -17.91
C ARG A 80 -23.57 -7.72 -18.65
N SER A 81 -24.62 -7.14 -18.06
CA SER A 81 -25.30 -5.99 -18.68
C SER A 81 -24.42 -4.72 -18.76
N LEU A 82 -23.30 -4.68 -18.02
CA LEU A 82 -22.31 -3.61 -18.08
C LEU A 82 -21.18 -3.86 -19.10
N VAL A 83 -20.94 -5.10 -19.52
CA VAL A 83 -19.79 -5.51 -20.34
C VAL A 83 -20.27 -6.41 -21.50
N PRO A 84 -19.99 -6.07 -22.77
CA PRO A 84 -20.62 -6.72 -23.93
C PRO A 84 -20.38 -8.23 -23.97
N SER A 85 -21.41 -8.98 -24.36
CA SER A 85 -21.36 -10.44 -24.49
C SER A 85 -20.59 -10.88 -25.74
N THR A 86 -20.70 -10.08 -26.81
CA THR A 86 -20.07 -10.33 -28.11
C THR A 86 -19.69 -9.01 -28.81
N ILE A 87 -18.96 -9.09 -29.92
CA ILE A 87 -18.45 -7.93 -30.68
C ILE A 87 -19.59 -7.15 -31.39
N ASN A 88 -20.81 -7.69 -31.46
CA ASN A 88 -21.91 -7.17 -32.28
C ASN A 88 -23.15 -6.70 -31.46
N GLU A 89 -23.00 -6.31 -30.19
CA GLU A 89 -24.09 -5.72 -29.37
C GLU A 89 -23.90 -4.20 -29.16
N GLU A 90 -24.98 -3.43 -29.24
CA GLU A 90 -24.97 -2.01 -29.65
C GLU A 90 -24.48 -0.95 -28.64
N THR A 91 -24.15 -1.30 -27.39
CA THR A 91 -23.55 -0.31 -26.45
C THR A 91 -22.87 -0.98 -25.26
N THR A 92 -21.66 -0.55 -24.93
CA THR A 92 -20.92 -1.04 -23.74
C THR A 92 -21.02 -0.01 -22.60
N LEU A 93 -21.59 -0.36 -21.44
CA LEU A 93 -21.80 0.62 -20.35
C LEU A 93 -20.60 0.81 -19.42
N TRP A 94 -19.64 -0.13 -19.40
CA TRP A 94 -18.43 -0.02 -18.58
C TRP A 94 -17.67 1.32 -18.71
N PRO A 95 -17.68 2.08 -19.83
CA PRO A 95 -17.01 3.39 -19.90
C PRO A 95 -17.65 4.45 -19.00
N LEU A 96 -18.94 4.33 -18.66
CA LEU A 96 -19.62 5.21 -17.71
C LEU A 96 -19.32 4.79 -16.26
N VAL A 97 -19.25 3.48 -16.01
CA VAL A 97 -18.92 2.91 -14.70
C VAL A 97 -17.57 3.44 -14.19
N LYS A 98 -17.61 4.15 -13.05
CA LYS A 98 -16.41 4.65 -12.36
C LYS A 98 -15.80 3.59 -11.45
N VAL A 99 -16.64 2.89 -10.68
CA VAL A 99 -16.22 1.80 -9.78
C VAL A 99 -17.40 0.88 -9.46
N VAL A 100 -17.13 -0.41 -9.27
CA VAL A 100 -18.09 -1.38 -8.72
C VAL A 100 -17.60 -1.91 -7.39
N LYS A 101 -18.28 -1.53 -6.30
CA LYS A 101 -17.99 -1.99 -4.94
C LYS A 101 -18.81 -3.25 -4.65
N LEU A 102 -18.14 -4.39 -4.51
CA LEU A 102 -18.76 -5.67 -4.16
C LEU A 102 -18.59 -6.00 -2.67
N TYR A 103 -19.71 -6.15 -1.98
CA TYR A 103 -19.77 -6.58 -0.59
C TYR A 103 -20.22 -8.05 -0.53
N LEU A 104 -19.29 -8.91 -0.12
CA LEU A 104 -19.45 -10.36 -0.02
C LEU A 104 -19.36 -10.78 1.44
N ASP A 105 -20.19 -11.74 1.86
CA ASP A 105 -19.99 -12.46 3.11
C ASP A 105 -18.81 -13.44 2.90
N SER A 106 -17.62 -12.99 3.28
CA SER A 106 -16.35 -13.69 3.03
C SER A 106 -15.41 -13.46 4.21
N ASP A 107 -14.81 -14.54 4.70
CA ASP A 107 -13.92 -14.49 5.86
C ASP A 107 -12.70 -13.59 5.64
N ALA A 108 -12.22 -13.51 4.40
CA ALA A 108 -11.14 -12.60 4.03
C ALA A 108 -11.56 -11.12 3.98
N LEU A 109 -12.85 -10.81 3.73
CA LEU A 109 -13.33 -9.41 3.75
C LEU A 109 -13.78 -8.99 5.15
N LYS A 110 -14.24 -9.92 6.00
CA LYS A 110 -14.60 -9.68 7.41
C LYS A 110 -13.45 -9.10 8.23
N THR A 111 -12.20 -9.40 7.86
CA THR A 111 -11.01 -8.82 8.49
C THR A 111 -10.80 -7.35 8.14
N GLY A 112 -11.52 -6.81 7.15
CA GLY A 112 -11.35 -5.47 6.61
C GLY A 112 -10.44 -5.41 5.37
N ALA A 113 -10.09 -6.55 4.76
CA ALA A 113 -9.43 -6.53 3.46
C ALA A 113 -10.32 -5.85 2.41
N ILE A 114 -9.73 -4.99 1.58
CA ILE A 114 -10.35 -4.47 0.36
C ILE A 114 -9.55 -5.05 -0.81
N LEU A 115 -10.18 -5.94 -1.58
CA LEU A 115 -9.59 -6.50 -2.79
C LEU A 115 -10.01 -5.67 -3.99
N VAL A 116 -9.04 -5.11 -4.72
CA VAL A 116 -9.27 -4.30 -5.91
C VAL A 116 -8.76 -5.08 -7.13
N ASP A 117 -9.67 -5.42 -8.04
CA ASP A 117 -9.31 -5.97 -9.35
C ASP A 117 -8.96 -4.81 -10.30
N LEU A 118 -7.83 -4.92 -10.99
CA LEU A 118 -7.29 -3.82 -11.81
C LEU A 118 -7.13 -4.26 -13.28
N PRO A 119 -7.49 -3.38 -14.24
CA PRO A 119 -7.16 -3.59 -15.65
C PRO A 119 -5.68 -3.95 -15.86
N GLY A 120 -5.45 -4.93 -16.73
CA GLY A 120 -4.11 -5.47 -16.97
C GLY A 120 -3.14 -4.45 -17.56
N LEU A 121 -1.84 -4.67 -17.38
CA LEU A 121 -0.77 -3.72 -17.73
C LEU A 121 -0.64 -3.37 -19.23
N ARG A 122 -1.36 -4.08 -20.11
CA ARG A 122 -1.43 -3.85 -21.57
C ARG A 122 -2.81 -3.37 -22.03
N ASP A 123 -3.61 -2.80 -21.14
CA ASP A 123 -4.92 -2.26 -21.51
C ASP A 123 -4.75 -1.09 -22.49
N SER A 124 -5.33 -1.21 -23.68
CA SER A 124 -5.25 -0.18 -24.72
C SER A 124 -6.15 1.02 -24.44
N ASN A 125 -7.02 0.95 -23.43
CA ASN A 125 -7.88 2.06 -23.07
C ASN A 125 -7.23 2.97 -22.00
N ALA A 126 -6.99 4.23 -22.36
CA ALA A 126 -6.36 5.22 -21.49
C ALA A 126 -7.09 5.40 -20.14
N ALA A 127 -8.43 5.33 -20.11
CA ALA A 127 -9.21 5.45 -18.88
C ALA A 127 -8.92 4.32 -17.88
N ARG A 128 -8.77 3.10 -18.38
CA ARG A 128 -8.49 1.90 -17.58
C ARG A 128 -7.05 1.91 -17.08
N THR A 129 -6.10 2.30 -17.93
CA THR A 129 -4.68 2.44 -17.55
C THR A 129 -4.46 3.54 -16.52
N ALA A 130 -5.13 4.71 -16.64
CA ALA A 130 -5.06 5.78 -15.65
C ALA A 130 -5.59 5.34 -14.28
N ALA A 131 -6.74 4.65 -14.25
CA ALA A 131 -7.29 4.08 -13.01
C ALA A 131 -6.35 3.07 -12.35
N THR A 132 -5.75 2.15 -13.12
CA THR A 132 -4.75 1.19 -12.61
C THR A 132 -3.55 1.91 -11.99
N ARG A 133 -2.97 2.93 -12.66
CA ARG A 133 -1.85 3.72 -12.13
C ARG A 133 -2.21 4.36 -10.78
N GLN A 134 -3.44 4.89 -10.63
CA GLN A 134 -3.90 5.55 -9.41
C GLN A 134 -4.16 4.58 -8.24
N TYR A 135 -4.75 3.42 -8.46
CA TYR A 135 -4.95 2.43 -7.40
C TYR A 135 -3.64 1.77 -6.93
N MET A 136 -2.73 1.42 -7.86
CA MET A 136 -1.39 0.93 -7.51
C MET A 136 -0.59 1.94 -6.68
N ALA A 137 -0.85 3.23 -6.87
CA ALA A 137 -0.19 4.29 -6.12
C ALA A 137 -0.56 4.28 -4.62
N GLN A 138 -1.78 3.85 -4.26
CA GLN A 138 -2.32 3.87 -2.90
C GLN A 138 -2.31 2.50 -2.21
N ALA A 139 -2.26 1.40 -2.96
CA ALA A 139 -2.34 0.05 -2.42
C ALA A 139 -1.22 -0.27 -1.40
N ASN A 140 -1.59 -0.83 -0.23
CA ASN A 140 -0.64 -1.30 0.77
C ASN A 140 0.16 -2.50 0.24
N GLU A 141 -0.54 -3.52 -0.23
CA GLU A 141 0.00 -4.73 -0.85
C GLU A 141 -0.39 -4.81 -2.33
N ILE A 142 0.44 -5.45 -3.15
CA ILE A 142 0.17 -5.66 -4.58
C ILE A 142 0.45 -7.10 -4.96
N VAL A 143 -0.57 -7.76 -5.52
CA VAL A 143 -0.53 -9.17 -5.94
C VAL A 143 -0.47 -9.26 -7.46
N VAL A 144 0.61 -9.85 -7.99
CA VAL A 144 0.76 -10.12 -9.43
C VAL A 144 0.10 -11.46 -9.77
N VAL A 145 -1.01 -11.43 -10.50
CA VAL A 145 -1.68 -12.64 -10.99
C VAL A 145 -1.22 -12.93 -12.43
N THR A 146 -0.60 -14.09 -12.67
CA THR A 146 -0.10 -14.50 -14.00
C THR A 146 -0.29 -16.00 -14.22
N ARG A 147 -0.28 -16.47 -15.47
CA ARG A 147 -0.38 -17.91 -15.76
C ARG A 147 0.93 -18.60 -15.36
N LEU A 148 0.88 -19.80 -14.80
CA LEU A 148 2.06 -20.56 -14.39
C LEU A 148 3.14 -20.65 -15.49
N THR A 149 2.74 -20.97 -16.72
CA THR A 149 3.64 -21.07 -17.88
C THR A 149 4.30 -19.75 -18.30
N ARG A 150 3.79 -18.60 -17.84
CA ARG A 150 4.40 -17.27 -18.04
C ARG A 150 5.13 -16.76 -16.81
N ALA A 151 4.77 -17.25 -15.62
CA ALA A 151 5.28 -16.76 -14.34
C ALA A 151 6.80 -16.92 -14.22
N ALA A 152 7.37 -18.01 -14.72
CA ALA A 152 8.81 -18.26 -14.72
C ALA A 152 9.57 -17.66 -15.92
N THR A 153 8.84 -17.11 -16.92
CA THR A 153 9.44 -16.56 -18.15
C THR A 153 9.85 -15.10 -17.99
N ASP A 154 10.83 -14.68 -18.79
CA ASP A 154 11.24 -13.28 -18.85
C ASP A 154 10.14 -12.35 -19.40
N GLU A 155 9.08 -12.86 -20.04
CA GLU A 155 8.00 -12.00 -20.57
C GLU A 155 7.24 -11.27 -19.46
N THR A 156 6.84 -11.95 -18.39
CA THR A 156 6.08 -11.31 -17.28
C THR A 156 6.97 -10.30 -16.53
N THR A 157 8.25 -10.61 -16.34
CA THR A 157 9.21 -9.70 -15.69
C THR A 157 9.57 -8.52 -16.57
N VAL A 158 9.69 -8.71 -17.89
CA VAL A 158 9.84 -7.64 -18.88
C VAL A 158 8.60 -6.76 -18.92
N GLU A 159 7.38 -7.31 -18.86
CA GLU A 159 6.13 -6.53 -18.79
C GLU A 159 6.07 -5.65 -17.53
N LEU A 160 6.36 -6.22 -16.35
CA LEU A 160 6.42 -5.46 -15.09
C LEU A 160 7.55 -4.42 -15.11
N SER A 161 8.68 -4.71 -15.75
CA SER A 161 9.78 -3.77 -15.92
C SER A 161 9.39 -2.62 -16.87
N GLN A 162 8.77 -2.93 -18.01
CA GLN A 162 8.27 -1.98 -19.01
C GLN A 162 7.18 -1.05 -18.46
N ALA A 163 6.26 -1.55 -17.61
CA ALA A 163 5.27 -0.73 -16.92
C ALA A 163 5.86 0.18 -15.83
N GLY A 164 7.18 0.14 -15.62
CA GLY A 164 7.88 0.81 -14.52
C GLY A 164 7.59 0.22 -13.14
N TYR A 165 6.82 -0.87 -13.04
CA TYR A 165 6.33 -1.44 -11.78
C TYR A 165 7.48 -1.86 -10.86
N ILE A 166 8.51 -2.52 -11.41
CA ILE A 166 9.72 -2.94 -10.67
C ILE A 166 10.47 -1.74 -10.06
N LYS A 167 10.48 -0.61 -10.77
CA LYS A 167 11.09 0.64 -10.31
C LYS A 167 10.21 1.28 -9.22
N ARG A 168 8.89 1.32 -9.42
CA ARG A 168 7.89 1.80 -8.43
C ARG A 168 7.98 1.02 -7.11
N LEU A 169 7.98 -0.32 -7.14
CA LEU A 169 8.06 -1.16 -5.94
C LEU A 169 9.27 -0.81 -5.06
N LYS A 170 10.45 -0.66 -5.67
CA LYS A 170 11.71 -0.33 -4.99
C LYS A 170 11.70 1.06 -4.37
N HIS A 171 11.26 2.08 -5.11
CA HIS A 171 11.26 3.46 -4.59
C HIS A 171 10.12 3.74 -3.60
N ASP A 172 9.02 3.00 -3.68
CA ASP A 172 7.93 3.01 -2.69
C ASP A 172 8.32 2.34 -1.36
N GLY A 173 9.53 1.75 -1.27
CA GLY A 173 10.02 1.07 -0.07
C GLY A 173 9.33 -0.27 0.23
N ARG A 174 8.51 -0.79 -0.70
CA ARG A 174 7.85 -2.09 -0.54
C ARG A 174 8.89 -3.20 -0.72
N ARG A 175 9.16 -3.95 0.35
CA ARG A 175 10.11 -5.08 0.39
C ARG A 175 9.43 -6.45 0.26
N HIS A 176 8.16 -6.47 -0.11
CA HIS A 176 7.38 -7.69 -0.33
C HIS A 176 6.72 -7.65 -1.71
N LEU A 177 6.63 -8.81 -2.36
CA LEU A 177 5.85 -9.01 -3.58
C LEU A 177 5.14 -10.36 -3.53
N THR A 178 3.82 -10.35 -3.72
CA THR A 178 3.02 -11.57 -3.86
C THR A 178 2.83 -11.91 -5.34
N ILE A 179 3.05 -13.16 -5.70
CA ILE A 179 2.80 -13.71 -7.04
C ILE A 179 1.80 -14.84 -6.92
N VAL A 180 0.73 -14.79 -7.72
CA VAL A 180 -0.29 -15.84 -7.82
C VAL A 180 -0.24 -16.43 -9.21
N CYS A 181 0.23 -17.67 -9.30
CA CYS A 181 0.20 -18.45 -10.53
C CYS A 181 -1.20 -19.06 -10.69
N THR A 182 -1.91 -18.64 -11.73
CA THR A 182 -3.19 -19.21 -12.17
C THR A 182 -2.99 -20.18 -13.34
N CYS A 183 -4.07 -20.87 -13.74
CA CYS A 183 -4.09 -21.88 -14.79
C CYS A 183 -3.12 -23.08 -14.55
N SER A 184 -2.76 -23.36 -13.30
CA SER A 184 -1.90 -24.52 -12.97
C SER A 184 -2.60 -25.86 -13.20
N ASP A 185 -3.93 -25.86 -13.31
CA ASP A 185 -4.79 -26.99 -13.67
C ASP A 185 -4.64 -27.47 -15.12
N TYR A 186 -3.98 -26.70 -15.98
CA TYR A 186 -3.64 -27.09 -17.35
C TYR A 186 -2.25 -27.75 -17.48
N PHE A 187 -1.55 -27.96 -16.36
CA PHE A 187 -0.20 -28.55 -16.35
C PHE A 187 -0.28 -30.08 -16.43
N GLU A 188 0.16 -30.64 -17.54
CA GLU A 188 0.11 -32.07 -17.84
C GLU A 188 1.42 -32.79 -17.44
N PRO A 189 1.43 -34.14 -17.34
CA PRO A 189 2.64 -34.88 -16.96
C PRO A 189 3.77 -34.73 -17.99
N SER A 190 3.42 -34.57 -19.27
CA SER A 190 4.35 -34.26 -20.36
C SER A 190 5.12 -32.95 -20.12
N ASP A 191 4.42 -31.89 -19.70
CA ASP A 191 5.02 -30.60 -19.38
C ASP A 191 6.04 -30.76 -18.24
N ALA A 192 5.67 -31.53 -17.21
CA ALA A 192 6.55 -31.85 -16.09
C ALA A 192 7.82 -32.60 -16.51
N ALA A 193 7.70 -33.54 -17.46
CA ALA A 193 8.83 -34.28 -17.99
C ALA A 193 9.80 -33.39 -18.79
N GLU A 194 9.29 -32.40 -19.52
CA GLU A 194 10.11 -31.45 -20.27
C GLU A 194 10.75 -30.37 -19.39
N ASP A 195 9.98 -29.74 -18.51
CA ASP A 195 10.42 -28.67 -17.61
C ASP A 195 11.41 -29.19 -16.56
N PHE A 196 11.19 -30.40 -16.02
CA PHE A 196 11.98 -30.96 -14.92
C PHE A 196 12.97 -32.05 -15.37
N LYS A 197 13.31 -32.13 -16.66
CA LYS A 197 14.31 -33.08 -17.22
C LYS A 197 15.69 -33.06 -16.53
N GLY A 198 16.04 -31.95 -15.86
CA GLY A 198 17.25 -31.83 -15.05
C GLY A 198 17.20 -32.56 -13.70
N ASP A 199 16.01 -32.81 -13.15
CA ASP A 199 15.81 -33.53 -11.88
C ASP A 199 15.83 -35.05 -12.14
N LYS A 200 17.02 -35.64 -12.01
CA LYS A 200 17.25 -37.07 -12.20
C LYS A 200 16.40 -37.96 -11.27
N GLN A 201 15.97 -37.47 -10.10
CA GLN A 201 15.14 -38.25 -9.19
C GLN A 201 13.67 -38.25 -9.64
N PHE A 202 13.16 -37.07 -10.03
CA PHE A 202 11.83 -36.93 -10.64
C PHE A 202 11.75 -37.76 -11.93
N LEU A 203 12.68 -37.57 -12.87
CA LEU A 203 12.65 -38.23 -14.18
C LEU A 203 12.67 -39.76 -14.05
N LYS A 204 13.48 -40.32 -13.12
CA LYS A 204 13.47 -41.77 -12.84
C LYS A 204 12.10 -42.27 -12.37
N LYS A 205 11.43 -41.53 -11.46
CA LYS A 205 10.07 -41.87 -11.00
C LYS A 205 9.06 -41.75 -12.14
N TYR A 206 9.12 -40.65 -12.90
CA TYR A 206 8.27 -40.38 -14.07
C TYR A 206 8.35 -41.53 -15.09
N THR A 207 9.55 -41.83 -15.61
CA THR A 207 9.73 -42.91 -16.60
C THR A 207 9.30 -44.27 -16.06
N THR A 208 9.57 -44.57 -14.79
CA THR A 208 9.13 -45.84 -14.18
C THR A 208 7.60 -45.96 -14.16
N LEU A 209 6.89 -44.86 -13.93
CA LEU A 209 5.44 -44.86 -13.81
C LEU A 209 4.77 -44.77 -15.19
N ASN A 210 5.31 -43.96 -16.10
CA ASN A 210 4.86 -43.89 -17.50
C ASN A 210 5.03 -45.25 -18.20
N ASN A 211 6.18 -45.90 -18.07
CA ASN A 211 6.40 -47.23 -18.68
C ASN A 211 5.44 -48.30 -18.12
N LYS A 212 4.97 -48.15 -16.87
CA LYS A 212 3.91 -49.02 -16.33
C LYS A 212 2.56 -48.73 -16.99
N ILE A 213 2.21 -47.45 -17.18
CA ILE A 213 0.98 -47.03 -17.86
C ILE A 213 0.95 -47.59 -19.29
N GLU A 214 2.00 -47.35 -20.09
CA GLU A 214 2.16 -47.89 -21.45
C GLU A 214 2.03 -49.42 -21.49
N ALA A 215 2.67 -50.12 -20.56
CA ALA A 215 2.57 -51.58 -20.46
C ALA A 215 1.14 -52.06 -20.16
N HIS A 216 0.35 -51.33 -19.35
CA HIS A 216 -1.04 -51.69 -19.08
C HIS A 216 -1.96 -51.34 -20.27
N TYR A 217 -1.70 -50.26 -21.01
CA TYR A 217 -2.42 -49.97 -22.26
C TYR A 217 -2.21 -51.08 -23.31
N ALA A 218 -0.97 -51.53 -23.52
CA ALA A 218 -0.68 -52.68 -24.40
C ALA A 218 -1.37 -53.99 -23.96
N LEU A 219 -1.59 -54.18 -22.66
CA LEU A 219 -2.37 -55.30 -22.12
C LEU A 219 -3.89 -55.13 -22.37
N VAL A 220 -4.42 -53.90 -22.38
CA VAL A 220 -5.85 -53.64 -22.71
C VAL A 220 -6.14 -53.93 -24.18
N ASP A 221 -5.24 -53.52 -25.09
CA ASP A 221 -5.39 -53.72 -26.54
C ASP A 221 -5.40 -55.20 -26.95
N SER A 222 -4.80 -56.07 -26.14
CA SER A 222 -4.75 -57.52 -26.35
C SER A 222 -5.85 -58.31 -25.59
N GLN A 223 -6.73 -57.62 -24.84
CA GLN A 223 -7.77 -58.25 -24.01
C GLN A 223 -9.19 -58.13 -24.57
N SER A 224 -10.02 -59.14 -24.30
CA SER A 224 -11.46 -59.10 -24.61
C SER A 224 -12.22 -58.06 -23.74
N PRO A 225 -13.31 -57.43 -24.23
CA PRO A 225 -13.98 -56.31 -23.53
C PRO A 225 -14.46 -56.60 -22.10
N LYS A 226 -14.70 -57.86 -21.74
CA LYS A 226 -15.08 -58.28 -20.37
C LYS A 226 -13.90 -58.28 -19.39
N GLN A 227 -12.67 -58.41 -19.86
CA GLN A 227 -11.44 -58.48 -19.05
C GLN A 227 -10.77 -57.11 -18.86
N GLN A 228 -11.03 -56.15 -19.74
CA GLN A 228 -10.41 -54.81 -19.71
C GLN A 228 -10.77 -53.96 -18.47
N ARG A 229 -11.84 -54.28 -17.72
CA ARG A 229 -12.31 -53.48 -16.58
C ARG A 229 -11.26 -53.27 -15.48
N PRO A 230 -10.72 -54.32 -14.83
CA PRO A 230 -9.69 -54.16 -13.79
C PRO A 230 -8.45 -53.42 -14.30
N THR A 231 -7.94 -53.76 -15.50
CA THR A 231 -6.75 -53.11 -16.04
C THR A 231 -6.98 -51.62 -16.35
N ARG A 232 -8.19 -51.22 -16.77
CA ARG A 232 -8.55 -49.79 -16.90
C ARG A 232 -8.64 -49.07 -15.55
N GLU A 233 -9.08 -49.73 -14.48
CA GLU A 233 -9.07 -49.17 -13.13
C GLU A 233 -7.63 -48.98 -12.61
N GLU A 234 -6.73 -49.94 -12.90
CA GLU A 234 -5.29 -49.85 -12.61
C GLU A 234 -4.61 -48.73 -13.41
N ILE A 235 -4.87 -48.61 -14.71
CA ILE A 235 -4.41 -47.49 -15.56
C ILE A 235 -4.84 -46.15 -14.94
N THR A 236 -6.13 -46.00 -14.63
CA THR A 236 -6.67 -44.78 -14.01
C THR A 236 -5.99 -44.45 -12.67
N SER A 237 -5.59 -45.47 -11.91
CA SER A 237 -4.82 -45.31 -10.66
C SER A 237 -3.38 -44.85 -10.93
N LEU A 238 -2.69 -45.46 -11.89
CA LEU A 238 -1.33 -45.09 -12.29
C LEU A 238 -1.26 -43.68 -12.89
N GLU A 239 -2.22 -43.30 -13.73
CA GLU A 239 -2.34 -41.95 -14.30
C GLU A 239 -2.54 -40.89 -13.20
N ARG A 240 -3.40 -41.14 -12.20
CA ARG A 240 -3.54 -40.25 -11.03
C ARG A 240 -2.23 -40.12 -10.26
N ASN A 241 -1.50 -41.22 -10.07
CA ASN A 241 -0.20 -41.18 -9.39
C ASN A 241 0.86 -40.40 -10.20
N LEU A 242 0.82 -40.49 -11.54
CA LEU A 242 1.69 -39.72 -12.44
C LEU A 242 1.35 -38.22 -12.39
N GLN A 243 0.06 -37.88 -12.44
CA GLN A 243 -0.40 -36.50 -12.32
C GLN A 243 -0.04 -35.90 -10.95
N LYS A 244 -0.20 -36.67 -9.86
CA LYS A 244 0.18 -36.23 -8.52
C LYS A 244 1.69 -35.98 -8.39
N LEU A 245 2.52 -36.92 -8.86
CA LEU A 245 3.99 -36.74 -8.91
C LEU A 245 4.39 -35.49 -9.70
N SER A 246 3.70 -35.22 -10.81
CA SER A 246 3.93 -34.06 -11.67
C SER A 246 3.54 -32.75 -11.00
N ILE A 247 2.42 -32.74 -10.26
CA ILE A 247 1.96 -31.61 -9.43
C ILE A 247 2.93 -31.32 -8.27
N GLU A 248 3.40 -32.34 -7.56
CA GLU A 248 4.36 -32.17 -6.47
C GLU A 248 5.70 -31.58 -6.96
N ALA A 249 6.17 -32.04 -8.12
CA ALA A 249 7.36 -31.48 -8.78
C ALA A 249 7.13 -30.03 -9.22
N ARG A 250 5.98 -29.75 -9.84
CA ARG A 250 5.54 -28.42 -10.28
C ARG A 250 5.56 -27.41 -9.15
N ASP A 251 4.88 -27.69 -8.03
CA ASP A 251 4.73 -26.72 -6.95
C ASP A 251 6.07 -26.41 -6.28
N LYS A 252 6.94 -27.41 -6.15
CA LYS A 252 8.30 -27.23 -5.65
C LYS A 252 9.18 -26.40 -6.59
N HIS A 253 9.27 -26.81 -7.86
CA HIS A 253 10.21 -26.21 -8.82
C HIS A 253 9.73 -24.85 -9.35
N ALA A 254 8.42 -24.65 -9.52
CA ALA A 254 7.86 -23.37 -9.97
C ALA A 254 8.11 -22.26 -8.94
N VAL A 255 7.81 -22.49 -7.65
CA VAL A 255 8.06 -21.50 -6.59
C VAL A 255 9.54 -21.13 -6.52
N GLN A 256 10.45 -22.10 -6.62
CA GLN A 256 11.90 -21.86 -6.64
C GLN A 256 12.35 -21.08 -7.88
N SER A 257 11.85 -21.43 -9.06
CA SER A 257 12.18 -20.76 -10.33
C SER A 257 11.69 -19.31 -10.35
N ILE A 258 10.43 -19.09 -9.98
CA ILE A 258 9.79 -17.77 -9.93
C ILE A 258 10.49 -16.89 -8.88
N SER A 259 10.70 -17.41 -7.67
CA SER A 259 11.45 -16.70 -6.61
C SER A 259 12.82 -16.24 -7.14
N LYS A 260 13.61 -17.16 -7.73
CA LYS A 260 14.92 -16.85 -8.32
C LYS A 260 14.86 -15.81 -9.45
N THR A 261 13.88 -15.88 -10.34
CA THR A 261 13.71 -14.95 -11.46
C THR A 261 13.33 -13.55 -10.97
N TYR A 262 12.41 -13.44 -10.01
CA TYR A 262 11.99 -12.15 -9.46
C TYR A 262 13.01 -11.56 -8.47
N SER A 263 13.74 -12.37 -7.69
CA SER A 263 14.83 -11.88 -6.82
C SER A 263 15.95 -11.22 -7.64
N LYS A 264 16.32 -11.80 -8.80
CA LYS A 264 17.29 -11.16 -9.71
C LYS A 264 16.83 -9.78 -10.20
N LEU A 265 15.54 -9.66 -10.50
CA LEU A 265 14.93 -8.43 -10.99
C LEU A 265 14.79 -7.37 -9.88
N LEU A 266 14.49 -7.80 -8.66
CA LEU A 266 14.17 -6.94 -7.51
C LEU A 266 15.37 -6.61 -6.62
N LYS A 267 16.48 -7.36 -6.73
CA LYS A 267 17.60 -7.45 -5.76
C LYS A 267 17.21 -8.22 -4.50
N GLU A 268 18.22 -8.71 -3.78
CA GLU A 268 18.08 -9.74 -2.72
C GLU A 268 17.26 -9.30 -1.50
N ASP A 269 17.16 -7.99 -1.22
CA ASP A 269 16.40 -7.44 -0.08
C ASP A 269 14.85 -7.52 -0.20
N THR A 270 14.33 -8.13 -1.28
CA THR A 270 12.87 -8.22 -1.53
C THR A 270 12.35 -9.65 -1.28
N SER A 271 11.48 -9.78 -0.28
CA SER A 271 10.73 -11.00 0.01
C SER A 271 9.69 -11.29 -1.09
N ILE A 272 9.67 -12.52 -1.60
CA ILE A 272 8.74 -12.94 -2.65
C ILE A 272 7.92 -14.13 -2.13
N THR A 273 6.60 -13.98 -2.08
CA THR A 273 5.67 -15.08 -1.79
C THR A 273 4.98 -15.51 -3.07
N CYS A 274 5.01 -16.81 -3.38
CA CYS A 274 4.42 -17.36 -4.59
C CYS A 274 3.38 -18.44 -4.24
N PHE A 275 2.16 -18.32 -4.77
CA PHE A 275 1.10 -19.31 -4.67
C PHE A 275 0.85 -19.95 -6.04
N VAL A 276 0.89 -21.28 -6.14
CA VAL A 276 0.55 -22.03 -7.36
C VAL A 276 -0.88 -22.54 -7.25
N THR A 277 -1.83 -21.72 -7.72
CA THR A 277 -3.25 -21.92 -7.46
C THR A 277 -3.97 -22.72 -8.54
N SER A 278 -4.91 -23.57 -8.14
CA SER A 278 -5.67 -24.43 -9.06
C SER A 278 -7.18 -24.25 -8.88
N ALA A 279 -7.76 -23.33 -9.65
CA ALA A 279 -9.17 -22.95 -9.54
C ALA A 279 -10.12 -24.12 -9.87
N LYS A 280 -9.82 -24.92 -10.89
CA LYS A 280 -10.59 -26.10 -11.28
C LYS A 280 -10.75 -27.09 -10.13
N HIS A 281 -9.64 -27.59 -9.58
CA HIS A 281 -9.68 -28.60 -8.52
C HIS A 281 -10.32 -28.07 -7.22
N TYR A 282 -10.12 -26.79 -6.89
CA TYR A 282 -10.79 -26.16 -5.75
C TYR A 282 -12.32 -26.13 -5.91
N LEU A 283 -12.81 -25.79 -7.11
CA LEU A 283 -14.25 -25.77 -7.41
C LEU A 283 -14.85 -27.18 -7.53
N GLU A 284 -14.10 -28.14 -8.08
CA GLU A 284 -14.50 -29.56 -8.13
C GLU A 284 -14.68 -30.15 -6.73
N ASN A 285 -13.74 -29.89 -5.81
CA ASN A 285 -13.84 -30.32 -4.40
C ASN A 285 -14.97 -29.60 -3.63
N SER A 286 -15.36 -28.41 -4.08
CA SER A 286 -16.50 -27.65 -3.54
C SER A 286 -17.86 -28.10 -4.10
N SER A 287 -17.88 -29.02 -5.08
CA SER A 287 -19.11 -29.49 -5.72
C SER A 287 -19.88 -30.50 -4.85
N PRO A 288 -21.22 -30.41 -4.74
CA PRO A 288 -22.03 -31.41 -4.03
C PRO A 288 -21.86 -32.83 -4.58
N ARG A 289 -21.53 -32.96 -5.87
CA ARG A 289 -21.21 -34.23 -6.52
C ARG A 289 -19.72 -34.55 -6.31
N LYS A 290 -19.35 -34.92 -5.08
CA LYS A 290 -17.99 -35.36 -4.73
C LYS A 290 -17.50 -36.47 -5.66
N ARG A 291 -16.64 -36.12 -6.61
CA ARG A 291 -15.73 -37.06 -7.26
C ARG A 291 -14.42 -37.02 -6.49
N PRO A 292 -13.69 -38.15 -6.34
CA PRO A 292 -12.33 -38.09 -5.82
C PRO A 292 -11.45 -37.31 -6.81
N GLY A 293 -11.19 -36.05 -6.48
CA GLY A 293 -10.33 -35.16 -7.26
C GLY A 293 -8.87 -35.58 -7.17
N ILE A 294 -8.06 -35.11 -8.12
CA ILE A 294 -6.62 -35.40 -8.18
C ILE A 294 -5.85 -34.62 -7.11
N MET A 295 -6.31 -33.42 -6.79
CA MET A 295 -5.82 -32.59 -5.69
C MET A 295 -6.87 -32.51 -4.58
N THR A 296 -6.42 -32.45 -3.33
CA THR A 296 -7.20 -31.97 -2.18
C THR A 296 -7.49 -30.46 -2.29
N THR A 297 -8.38 -29.96 -1.41
CA THR A 297 -8.69 -28.53 -1.33
C THR A 297 -7.44 -27.72 -0.96
N GLU A 298 -6.59 -28.27 -0.11
CA GLU A 298 -5.34 -27.69 0.40
C GLU A 298 -4.25 -27.66 -0.69
N GLU A 299 -4.06 -28.76 -1.43
CA GLU A 299 -3.13 -28.85 -2.57
C GLU A 299 -3.49 -27.88 -3.72
N SER A 300 -4.72 -27.37 -3.78
CA SER A 300 -5.09 -26.30 -4.73
C SER A 300 -4.48 -24.92 -4.41
N GLN A 301 -3.87 -24.77 -3.23
CA GLN A 301 -3.30 -23.55 -2.64
C GLN A 301 -4.25 -22.35 -2.47
N ILE A 302 -5.49 -22.41 -2.99
CA ILE A 302 -6.50 -21.36 -2.81
C ILE A 302 -6.87 -21.12 -1.33
N PRO A 303 -6.97 -22.12 -0.44
CA PRO A 303 -7.11 -21.88 0.99
C PRO A 303 -5.96 -21.07 1.60
N MET A 304 -4.71 -21.34 1.16
CA MET A 304 -3.53 -20.61 1.63
C MET A 304 -3.57 -19.15 1.17
N LEU A 305 -3.92 -18.90 -0.09
CA LEU A 305 -4.11 -17.55 -0.62
C LEU A 305 -5.26 -16.80 0.09
N ARG A 306 -6.39 -17.48 0.36
CA ARG A 306 -7.50 -16.90 1.15
C ARG A 306 -7.06 -16.53 2.56
N ASN A 307 -6.28 -17.38 3.22
CA ASN A 307 -5.73 -17.11 4.54
C ASN A 307 -4.73 -15.94 4.50
N TYR A 308 -3.86 -15.87 3.50
CA TYR A 308 -2.94 -14.75 3.30
C TYR A 308 -3.68 -13.41 3.15
N CYS A 309 -4.69 -13.34 2.28
CA CYS A 309 -5.54 -12.14 2.13
C CYS A 309 -6.31 -11.77 3.42
N ALA A 310 -6.66 -12.75 4.25
CA ALA A 310 -7.31 -12.50 5.54
C ALA A 310 -6.31 -11.99 6.60
N LEU A 311 -5.09 -12.53 6.63
CA LEU A 311 -4.07 -12.25 7.64
C LEU A 311 -3.44 -10.86 7.50
N ALA A 312 -3.13 -10.41 6.28
CA ALA A 312 -2.48 -9.11 6.06
C ALA A 312 -3.16 -7.91 6.78
N PRO A 313 -4.49 -7.69 6.69
CA PRO A 313 -5.15 -6.63 7.46
C PRO A 313 -5.33 -6.97 8.95
N LEU A 314 -5.35 -8.25 9.34
CA LEU A 314 -5.41 -8.63 10.76
C LEU A 314 -4.11 -8.31 11.49
N GLU A 315 -2.96 -8.44 10.84
CA GLU A 315 -1.67 -8.08 11.41
C GLU A 315 -1.57 -6.57 11.65
N GLN A 316 -1.96 -5.77 10.65
CA GLN A 316 -2.09 -4.31 10.79
C GLN A 316 -3.07 -3.92 11.91
N LYS A 317 -4.26 -4.52 11.94
CA LYS A 317 -5.27 -4.26 12.99
C LYS A 317 -4.83 -4.74 14.36
N SER A 318 -4.06 -5.83 14.46
CA SER A 318 -3.53 -6.32 15.74
C SER A 318 -2.49 -5.36 16.31
N ALA A 319 -1.60 -4.81 15.48
CA ALA A 319 -0.67 -3.76 15.89
C ALA A 319 -1.42 -2.51 16.41
N LEU A 320 -2.43 -2.04 15.67
CA LEU A 320 -3.29 -0.93 16.10
C LEU A 320 -4.09 -1.24 17.38
N ALA A 321 -4.55 -2.48 17.56
CA ALA A 321 -5.29 -2.90 18.75
C ALA A 321 -4.40 -2.97 20.00
N VAL A 322 -3.12 -3.36 19.86
CA VAL A 322 -2.13 -3.28 20.95
C VAL A 322 -1.89 -1.82 21.33
N GLN A 323 -1.66 -0.92 20.36
CA GLN A 323 -1.51 0.51 20.62
C GLN A 323 -2.76 1.13 21.30
N PHE A 324 -3.95 0.78 20.82
CA PHE A 324 -5.21 1.21 21.44
C PHE A 324 -5.35 0.69 22.88
N GLY A 325 -5.05 -0.60 23.11
CA GLY A 325 -5.11 -1.20 24.45
C GLY A 325 -4.14 -0.53 25.43
N GLN A 326 -2.91 -0.24 24.99
CA GLN A 326 -1.93 0.54 25.75
C GLN A 326 -2.47 1.95 26.09
N ASN A 327 -3.11 2.63 25.14
CA ASN A 327 -3.67 3.96 25.38
C ASN A 327 -4.87 3.97 26.34
N ILE A 328 -5.76 2.98 26.29
CA ILE A 328 -6.85 2.88 27.28
C ILE A 328 -6.31 2.45 28.66
N ASN A 329 -5.30 1.57 28.74
CA ASN A 329 -4.67 1.22 30.02
C ASN A 329 -4.10 2.47 30.71
N ARG A 330 -3.42 3.35 29.96
CA ARG A 330 -2.90 4.64 30.47
C ARG A 330 -4.03 5.50 31.07
N ILE A 331 -5.18 5.61 30.39
CA ILE A 331 -6.35 6.33 30.89
C ILE A 331 -6.93 5.66 32.16
N GLY A 332 -6.95 4.32 32.19
CA GLY A 332 -7.41 3.54 33.36
C GLY A 332 -6.55 3.76 34.60
N SER A 333 -5.22 3.72 34.46
CA SER A 333 -4.29 3.97 35.58
C SER A 333 -4.39 5.39 36.13
N LEU A 334 -4.56 6.40 35.26
CA LEU A 334 -4.84 7.78 35.70
C LEU A 334 -6.14 7.85 36.50
N ALA A 335 -7.20 7.18 36.05
CA ALA A 335 -8.49 7.13 36.72
C ALA A 335 -8.47 6.35 38.05
N GLU A 336 -7.66 5.29 38.20
CA GLU A 336 -7.37 4.63 39.49
C GLU A 336 -6.68 5.59 40.48
N VAL A 337 -5.73 6.41 40.01
CA VAL A 337 -5.07 7.44 40.85
C VAL A 337 -6.08 8.45 41.37
N PHE A 338 -7.00 8.95 40.52
CA PHE A 338 -8.10 9.81 40.95
C PHE A 338 -9.03 9.12 41.97
N GLY A 339 -9.31 7.82 41.80
CA GLY A 339 -10.21 7.04 42.67
C GLY A 339 -9.72 6.82 44.11
N SER A 340 -8.41 6.95 44.38
CA SER A 340 -7.83 6.68 45.70
C SER A 340 -8.28 7.67 46.79
N LYS A 341 -8.43 7.18 48.04
CA LYS A 341 -9.10 7.89 49.16
C LYS A 341 -8.17 8.43 50.26
N ASP A 342 -6.85 8.26 50.15
CA ASP A 342 -5.94 8.40 51.29
C ASP A 342 -5.14 9.73 51.29
N SER A 343 -5.75 10.78 51.87
CA SER A 343 -5.14 12.07 52.22
C SER A 343 -4.82 12.12 53.74
N THR A 344 -3.65 12.51 54.26
CA THR A 344 -2.37 12.94 53.66
C THR A 344 -1.20 12.70 54.61
N GLY A 345 0.04 12.67 54.09
CA GLY A 345 1.27 12.75 54.90
C GLY A 345 1.96 14.12 54.97
N MET A 346 1.58 15.08 54.11
CA MET A 346 2.29 16.36 53.95
C MET A 346 1.71 17.47 54.82
N SER A 347 2.58 18.24 55.48
CA SER A 347 2.18 19.48 56.17
C SER A 347 1.82 20.58 55.17
N GLU A 348 1.02 21.56 55.58
CA GLU A 348 0.61 22.68 54.73
C GLU A 348 1.80 23.46 54.13
N ALA A 349 2.88 23.63 54.90
CA ALA A 349 4.13 24.21 54.43
C ALA A 349 4.83 23.31 53.39
N GLY A 350 4.81 21.98 53.59
CA GLY A 350 5.33 21.01 52.62
C GLY A 350 4.53 20.99 51.31
N LYS A 351 3.21 21.18 51.35
CA LYS A 351 2.36 21.29 50.15
C LYS A 351 2.73 22.54 49.34
N GLN A 352 2.90 23.68 49.99
CA GLN A 352 3.32 24.92 49.31
C GLN A 352 4.74 24.82 48.74
N LYS A 353 5.68 24.20 49.46
CA LYS A 353 7.06 23.94 48.98
C LYS A 353 7.06 23.01 47.76
N ALA A 354 6.41 21.84 47.86
CA ALA A 354 6.31 20.87 46.79
C ALA A 354 5.64 21.45 45.53
N LYS A 355 4.59 22.26 45.70
CA LYS A 355 3.95 22.98 44.58
C LYS A 355 4.94 23.90 43.86
N ALA A 356 5.65 24.75 44.60
CA ALA A 356 6.65 25.65 44.01
C ALA A 356 7.82 24.90 43.33
N GLU A 357 8.24 23.76 43.89
CA GLU A 357 9.28 22.89 43.32
C GLU A 357 8.81 22.23 42.02
N MET A 358 7.59 21.70 41.98
CA MET A 358 7.02 21.07 40.79
C MET A 358 6.61 22.07 39.71
N ASP A 359 6.06 23.23 40.05
CA ASP A 359 5.78 24.31 39.08
C ASP A 359 7.09 24.76 38.39
N LYS A 360 8.20 24.85 39.14
CA LYS A 360 9.52 25.15 38.60
C LYS A 360 10.07 24.02 37.72
N ALA A 361 10.01 22.77 38.17
CA ALA A 361 10.47 21.60 37.39
C ALA A 361 9.67 21.44 36.09
N PHE A 362 8.35 21.65 36.15
CA PHE A 362 7.45 21.64 35.00
C PHE A 362 7.75 22.76 34.01
N THR A 363 8.03 23.97 34.49
CA THR A 363 8.43 25.10 33.64
C THR A 363 9.71 24.78 32.86
N VAL A 364 10.69 24.13 33.51
CA VAL A 364 11.93 23.67 32.87
C VAL A 364 11.67 22.58 31.83
N LEU A 365 10.88 21.55 32.17
CA LEU A 365 10.49 20.48 31.25
C LEU A 365 9.78 21.04 30.02
N SER A 366 8.74 21.85 30.23
CA SER A 366 7.92 22.41 29.15
C SER A 366 8.72 23.32 28.23
N SER A 367 9.58 24.18 28.80
CA SER A 367 10.51 25.01 28.01
C SER A 367 11.45 24.15 27.17
N ARG A 368 11.95 23.02 27.72
CA ARG A 368 12.87 22.12 27.01
C ARG A 368 12.18 21.31 25.91
N LEU A 369 11.01 20.73 26.18
CA LEU A 369 10.24 20.00 25.16
C LEU A 369 9.79 20.93 24.02
N HIS A 370 9.41 22.17 24.33
CA HIS A 370 9.12 23.19 23.33
C HIS A 370 10.37 23.55 22.50
N ASN A 371 11.50 23.82 23.16
CA ASN A 371 12.76 24.16 22.49
C ASN A 371 13.26 23.02 21.59
N GLU A 372 13.26 21.77 22.04
CA GLU A 372 13.70 20.63 21.22
C GLU A 372 12.77 20.42 20.01
N SER A 373 11.47 20.64 20.18
CA SER A 373 10.50 20.59 19.06
C SER A 373 10.73 21.73 18.05
N LEU A 374 11.06 22.93 18.53
CA LEU A 374 11.41 24.07 17.68
C LEU A 374 12.74 23.87 16.95
N VAL A 375 13.75 23.31 17.63
CA VAL A 375 15.05 22.93 17.05
C VAL A 375 14.86 21.87 15.96
N PHE A 376 14.06 20.83 16.21
CA PHE A 376 13.72 19.82 15.22
C PHE A 376 13.02 20.43 13.99
N GLY A 377 11.98 21.24 14.20
CA GLY A 377 11.28 21.94 13.12
C GLY A 377 12.19 22.86 12.29
N THR A 378 13.11 23.57 12.96
CA THR A 378 14.10 24.45 12.33
C THR A 378 15.14 23.65 11.53
N ASN A 379 15.60 22.50 12.05
CA ASN A 379 16.53 21.63 11.35
C ASN A 379 15.92 21.05 10.07
N ILE A 380 14.68 20.53 10.14
CA ILE A 380 13.96 20.08 8.92
C ILE A 380 13.74 21.24 7.96
N GLN A 381 13.41 22.45 8.45
CA GLN A 381 13.26 23.62 7.59
C GLN A 381 14.57 23.96 6.85
N ASN A 382 15.71 23.92 7.54
CA ASN A 382 17.01 24.20 6.94
C ASN A 382 17.39 23.12 5.92
N ASP A 383 17.21 21.83 6.24
CA ASP A 383 17.52 20.74 5.31
C ASP A 383 16.55 20.66 4.14
N ALA A 384 15.28 21.00 4.33
CA ALA A 384 14.33 21.19 3.24
C ALA A 384 14.75 22.36 2.34
N GLN A 385 15.23 23.47 2.91
CA GLN A 385 15.75 24.59 2.14
C GLN A 385 17.00 24.20 1.34
N PHE A 386 17.97 23.49 1.93
CA PHE A 386 19.13 22.94 1.22
C PHE A 386 18.72 21.96 0.11
N PHE A 387 17.74 21.09 0.35
CA PHE A 387 17.18 20.22 -0.68
C PHE A 387 16.57 21.04 -1.82
N LEU A 388 15.83 22.11 -1.51
CA LEU A 388 15.17 22.96 -2.51
C LEU A 388 16.14 23.82 -3.33
N GLU A 389 17.27 24.24 -2.76
CA GLU A 389 18.36 24.92 -3.47
C GLU A 389 19.13 23.96 -4.39
N GLY A 390 19.40 22.75 -3.89
CA GLY A 390 19.93 21.64 -4.69
C GLY A 390 18.97 21.29 -5.85
N LEU A 391 17.67 21.24 -5.57
CA LEU A 391 16.60 20.96 -6.53
C LEU A 391 16.58 22.01 -7.66
N SER A 392 16.56 23.32 -7.37
CA SER A 392 16.57 24.34 -8.45
C SER A 392 17.79 24.19 -9.37
N THR A 393 18.93 23.77 -8.81
CA THR A 393 20.15 23.52 -9.58
C THR A 393 20.04 22.23 -10.41
N ALA A 394 19.50 21.15 -9.84
CA ALA A 394 19.24 19.89 -10.51
C ALA A 394 18.23 20.04 -11.65
N ILE A 395 17.14 20.79 -11.41
CA ILE A 395 16.09 21.14 -12.38
C ILE A 395 16.70 21.87 -13.59
N SER A 396 17.57 22.85 -13.35
CA SER A 396 18.29 23.57 -14.42
C SER A 396 19.18 22.64 -15.24
N ARG A 397 19.86 21.67 -14.61
CA ARG A 397 20.63 20.61 -15.31
C ARG A 397 19.73 19.65 -16.07
N GLY A 398 18.59 19.26 -15.49
CA GLY A 398 17.59 18.38 -16.07
C GLY A 398 16.93 18.95 -17.32
N GLU A 399 16.54 20.23 -17.28
CA GLU A 399 16.02 20.94 -18.46
C GLU A 399 17.07 20.98 -19.58
N LYS A 400 18.31 21.37 -19.23
CA LYS A 400 19.43 21.38 -20.19
C LYS A 400 19.65 20.00 -20.80
N HIS A 401 19.69 18.94 -19.99
CA HIS A 401 19.84 17.57 -20.47
C HIS A 401 18.69 17.14 -21.39
N CYS A 402 17.44 17.44 -21.02
CA CYS A 402 16.27 17.14 -21.82
C CYS A 402 16.33 17.81 -23.20
N LEU A 403 16.74 19.08 -23.24
CA LEU A 403 16.93 19.84 -24.48
C LEU A 403 18.09 19.29 -25.33
N GLU A 404 19.24 18.96 -24.72
CA GLU A 404 20.39 18.36 -25.40
C GLU A 404 20.08 16.96 -25.96
N LEU A 405 19.37 16.12 -25.19
CA LEU A 405 18.93 14.80 -25.63
C LEU A 405 17.89 14.91 -26.75
N HIS A 406 16.95 15.85 -26.66
CA HIS A 406 15.99 16.15 -27.71
C HIS A 406 16.69 16.60 -29.02
N GLU A 407 17.64 17.53 -28.94
CA GLU A 407 18.45 17.94 -30.09
C GLU A 407 19.26 16.79 -30.69
N LYS A 408 19.83 15.93 -29.85
CA LYS A 408 20.53 14.73 -30.28
C LYS A 408 19.60 13.77 -31.02
N ILE A 409 18.39 13.57 -30.51
CA ILE A 409 17.36 12.73 -31.14
C ILE A 409 16.95 13.29 -32.51
N ALA A 410 16.78 14.61 -32.61
CA ALA A 410 16.48 15.28 -33.87
C ALA A 410 17.59 15.13 -34.93
N LYS A 411 18.86 15.00 -34.51
CA LYS A 411 20.03 14.85 -35.39
C LYS A 411 20.31 13.40 -35.78
N GLU A 412 20.15 12.45 -34.85
CA GLU A 412 20.58 11.05 -35.02
C GLU A 412 19.48 10.13 -35.60
N TYR A 413 18.19 10.47 -35.46
CA TYR A 413 17.08 9.58 -35.80
C TYR A 413 16.28 10.06 -37.01
N LYS A 414 15.84 9.10 -37.84
CA LYS A 414 14.99 9.36 -39.00
C LYS A 414 13.64 9.92 -38.56
N PHE A 415 13.08 10.86 -39.34
CA PHE A 415 11.78 11.51 -39.12
C PHE A 415 10.68 10.55 -38.62
N GLN A 416 10.49 9.39 -39.26
CA GLN A 416 9.45 8.45 -38.89
C GLN A 416 9.64 7.82 -37.49
N ALA A 417 10.87 7.64 -37.02
CA ALA A 417 11.14 7.12 -35.69
C ALA A 417 10.80 8.17 -34.61
N VAL A 418 11.21 9.43 -34.82
CA VAL A 418 10.88 10.53 -33.89
C VAL A 418 9.39 10.83 -33.91
N LYS A 419 8.77 10.85 -35.10
CA LYS A 419 7.32 11.04 -35.24
C LYS A 419 6.51 9.93 -34.56
N SER A 420 6.94 8.68 -34.66
CA SER A 420 6.34 7.55 -33.93
C SER A 420 6.47 7.74 -32.41
N ALA A 421 7.66 8.07 -31.91
CA ALA A 421 7.86 8.32 -30.48
C ALA A 421 6.96 9.47 -29.98
N TYR A 422 6.78 10.53 -30.78
CA TYR A 422 5.90 11.66 -30.42
C TYR A 422 4.43 11.27 -30.46
N LEU A 423 3.99 10.50 -31.47
CA LEU A 423 2.63 9.97 -31.59
C LEU A 423 2.22 9.14 -30.37
N HIS A 424 3.17 8.47 -29.73
CA HIS A 424 3.00 7.73 -28.48
C HIS A 424 3.38 8.55 -27.23
N HIS A 425 3.44 9.88 -27.32
CA HIS A 425 3.75 10.81 -26.22
C HIS A 425 5.05 10.48 -25.46
N GLY A 426 6.03 9.86 -26.13
CA GLY A 426 7.27 9.37 -25.53
C GLY A 426 7.17 7.98 -24.88
N GLU A 427 5.98 7.40 -24.72
CA GLU A 427 5.75 6.04 -24.21
C GLU A 427 5.87 5.00 -25.35
N SER A 428 7.08 4.82 -25.91
CA SER A 428 7.35 3.72 -26.86
C SER A 428 7.87 2.48 -26.14
N ALA A 429 7.30 1.30 -26.42
CA ALA A 429 7.74 0.03 -25.85
C ALA A 429 8.99 -0.57 -26.53
N THR A 430 9.42 -0.08 -27.71
CA THR A 430 10.52 -0.67 -28.49
C THR A 430 11.45 0.37 -29.15
N GLY A 431 12.65 -0.08 -29.55
CA GLY A 431 13.66 0.74 -30.22
C GLY A 431 14.55 1.54 -29.26
N LYS A 432 15.43 2.40 -29.80
CA LYS A 432 16.31 3.27 -28.99
C LYS A 432 15.61 4.51 -28.41
N LEU A 433 14.43 4.86 -28.94
CA LEU A 433 13.55 5.90 -28.41
C LEU A 433 12.48 5.33 -27.46
N LYS A 434 12.76 4.16 -26.86
CA LYS A 434 11.92 3.52 -25.84
C LYS A 434 11.84 4.41 -24.60
N ASP A 435 10.65 4.60 -24.06
CA ASP A 435 10.37 5.37 -22.84
C ASP A 435 11.12 6.73 -22.78
N LEU A 436 10.94 7.55 -23.82
CA LEU A 436 11.64 8.82 -24.00
C LEU A 436 11.47 9.78 -22.81
N ASN A 437 10.30 9.79 -22.16
CA ASN A 437 10.07 10.58 -20.95
C ASN A 437 10.92 10.08 -19.76
N GLU A 438 11.18 8.77 -19.67
CA GLU A 438 12.11 8.23 -18.67
C GLU A 438 13.55 8.63 -19.00
N GLN A 439 13.95 8.62 -20.29
CA GLN A 439 15.27 9.11 -20.69
C GLN A 439 15.47 10.59 -20.35
N PHE A 440 14.45 11.44 -20.56
CA PHE A 440 14.50 12.87 -20.21
C PHE A 440 14.60 13.10 -18.69
N ILE A 441 13.86 12.34 -17.87
CA ILE A 441 13.87 12.54 -16.41
C ILE A 441 15.04 11.84 -15.71
N ALA A 442 15.61 10.77 -16.27
CA ALA A 442 16.51 9.87 -15.53
C ALA A 442 17.71 10.56 -14.85
N PRO A 443 18.45 11.51 -15.49
CA PRO A 443 19.55 12.19 -14.81
C PRO A 443 19.08 13.14 -13.70
N LEU A 444 17.98 13.88 -13.94
CA LEU A 444 17.34 14.72 -12.93
C LEU A 444 16.88 13.88 -11.74
N GLY A 445 16.18 12.78 -12.01
CA GLY A 445 15.65 11.88 -10.99
C GLY A 445 16.75 11.24 -10.16
N ALA A 446 17.86 10.82 -10.78
CA ALA A 446 19.02 10.29 -10.05
C ALA A 446 19.68 11.36 -9.16
N GLU A 447 19.83 12.59 -9.64
CA GLU A 447 20.42 13.68 -8.88
C GLU A 447 19.52 14.10 -7.69
N VAL A 448 18.22 14.26 -7.94
CA VAL A 448 17.24 14.61 -6.90
C VAL A 448 17.03 13.47 -5.91
N ASP A 449 17.18 12.19 -6.29
CA ASP A 449 17.12 11.06 -5.36
C ASP A 449 18.33 11.02 -4.41
N VAL A 450 19.52 11.47 -4.84
CA VAL A 450 20.68 11.65 -3.94
C VAL A 450 20.45 12.80 -2.95
N LEU A 451 19.91 13.92 -3.43
CA LEU A 451 19.52 15.04 -2.56
C LEU A 451 18.43 14.62 -1.57
N TRP A 452 17.44 13.86 -2.03
CA TRP A 452 16.34 13.33 -1.22
C TRP A 452 16.84 12.34 -0.18
N HIS A 453 17.67 11.35 -0.56
CA HIS A 453 18.25 10.41 0.38
C HIS A 453 19.10 11.11 1.45
N THR A 454 19.79 12.19 1.10
CA THR A 454 20.53 13.02 2.06
C THR A 454 19.58 13.76 3.02
N PHE A 455 18.54 14.42 2.49
CA PHE A 455 17.49 15.09 3.27
C PHE A 455 16.81 14.13 4.26
N MET A 456 16.47 12.92 3.80
CA MET A 456 15.79 11.91 4.61
C MET A 456 16.71 11.32 5.69
N ALA A 457 17.95 10.97 5.36
CA ALA A 457 18.92 10.47 6.34
C ALA A 457 19.22 11.50 7.45
N LYS A 458 19.31 12.79 7.10
CA LYS A 458 19.41 13.87 8.10
C LYS A 458 18.13 14.00 8.92
N THR A 459 16.96 13.94 8.30
CA THR A 459 15.66 14.00 9.00
C THR A 459 15.51 12.85 10.00
N GLU A 460 15.90 11.63 9.64
CA GLU A 460 15.97 10.48 10.55
C GLU A 460 16.96 10.73 11.70
N GLY A 461 18.14 11.28 11.41
CA GLY A 461 19.14 11.67 12.41
C GLY A 461 18.65 12.76 13.38
N HIS A 462 17.94 13.77 12.87
CA HIS A 462 17.31 14.82 13.67
C HIS A 462 16.18 14.28 14.55
N LEU A 463 15.38 13.34 14.03
CA LEU A 463 14.32 12.68 14.80
C LEU A 463 14.89 11.79 15.91
N HIS A 464 15.97 11.05 15.62
CA HIS A 464 16.69 10.29 16.63
C HIS A 464 17.30 11.19 17.71
N SER A 465 17.92 12.31 17.33
CA SER A 465 18.46 13.28 18.29
C SER A 465 17.37 13.94 19.13
N TRP A 466 16.23 14.30 18.53
CA TRP A 466 15.08 14.86 19.23
C TRP A 466 14.57 13.84 20.28
N ASN A 467 14.38 12.58 19.90
CA ASN A 467 13.93 11.52 20.80
C ASN A 467 14.89 11.35 22.00
N LEU A 468 16.20 11.29 21.76
CA LEU A 468 17.21 11.22 22.84
C LEU A 468 17.15 12.44 23.78
N LYS A 469 16.93 13.64 23.25
CA LYS A 469 16.83 14.88 24.04
C LYS A 469 15.54 14.97 24.86
N VAL A 470 14.44 14.49 24.28
CA VAL A 470 13.13 14.36 24.94
C VAL A 470 13.19 13.36 26.08
N ILE A 471 13.75 12.17 25.85
CA ILE A 471 13.93 11.15 26.91
C ILE A 471 14.78 11.73 28.05
N GLY A 472 15.94 12.32 27.75
CA GLY A 472 16.78 12.94 28.79
C GLY A 472 16.11 14.10 29.53
N ALA A 473 15.18 14.83 28.90
CA ALA A 473 14.39 15.86 29.58
C ALA A 473 13.36 15.26 30.55
N LEU A 474 12.76 14.12 30.19
CA LEU A 474 11.85 13.36 31.05
C LEU A 474 12.60 12.70 32.23
N ASP A 475 13.79 12.13 31.99
CA ASP A 475 14.65 11.55 33.02
C ASP A 475 15.07 12.60 34.08
N GLU A 476 15.50 13.79 33.63
CA GLU A 476 15.86 14.91 34.53
C GLU A 476 14.64 15.42 35.34
N PHE A 477 13.45 15.36 34.75
CA PHE A 477 12.20 15.69 35.44
C PHE A 477 11.79 14.61 36.44
N GLU A 478 11.97 13.32 36.13
CA GLU A 478 11.77 12.21 37.08
C GLU A 478 12.64 12.38 38.33
N VAL A 479 13.93 12.69 38.15
CA VAL A 479 14.85 12.97 39.26
C VAL A 479 14.37 14.16 40.09
N SER A 480 13.91 15.23 39.43
CA SER A 480 13.39 16.43 40.12
C SER A 480 12.16 16.13 40.97
N TRP A 481 11.22 15.33 40.45
CA TRP A 481 10.00 14.93 41.18
C TRP A 481 10.32 13.94 42.30
N ARG A 482 11.21 12.95 42.07
CA ARG A 482 11.66 12.02 43.12
C ARG A 482 12.30 12.76 44.29
N ASN A 483 13.16 13.75 44.03
CA ASN A 483 13.74 14.58 45.09
C ASN A 483 12.66 15.36 45.87
N CYS A 484 11.68 15.94 45.18
CA CYS A 484 10.55 16.64 45.82
C CYS A 484 9.69 15.70 46.69
N ILE A 485 9.48 14.45 46.26
CA ILE A 485 8.79 13.43 47.06
C ILE A 485 9.61 13.12 48.31
N ASP A 486 10.91 12.86 48.13
CA ASP A 486 11.81 12.47 49.20
C ASP A 486 11.95 13.55 50.28
N GLU A 487 12.09 14.83 49.89
CA GLU A 487 12.21 15.97 50.81
C GLU A 487 10.91 16.29 51.57
N ASN A 488 9.74 16.10 50.96
CA ASN A 488 8.46 16.56 51.53
C ASN A 488 7.61 15.44 52.18
N LEU A 489 7.98 14.16 51.98
CA LEU A 489 7.31 12.98 52.57
C LEU A 489 8.26 12.13 53.44
N GLU A 490 9.42 12.67 53.83
CA GLU A 490 10.46 12.00 54.62
C GLU A 490 9.93 11.36 55.92
N SER A 491 8.93 11.97 56.55
CA SER A 491 8.27 11.52 57.78
C SER A 491 7.06 10.59 57.57
N SER A 492 6.68 10.28 56.32
CA SER A 492 5.56 9.38 55.97
C SER A 492 5.98 8.32 54.94
N PRO A 493 6.54 7.18 55.38
CA PRO A 493 7.02 6.13 54.48
C PRO A 493 5.95 5.63 53.49
N LYS A 494 4.69 5.48 53.94
CA LYS A 494 3.58 5.05 53.08
C LYS A 494 3.19 6.11 52.04
N GLY A 495 3.23 7.40 52.40
CA GLY A 495 2.95 8.50 51.46
C GLY A 495 4.07 8.65 50.43
N ARG A 496 5.32 8.42 50.84
CA ARG A 496 6.50 8.35 49.97
C ARG A 496 6.38 7.20 48.97
N ASP A 497 6.15 5.97 49.43
CA ASP A 497 5.99 4.79 48.56
C ASP A 497 4.86 5.00 47.53
N MET A 498 3.72 5.54 47.95
CA MET A 498 2.59 5.83 47.05
C MET A 498 2.96 6.89 45.99
N SER A 499 3.67 7.95 46.40
CA SER A 499 4.07 9.03 45.47
C SER A 499 5.18 8.58 44.51
N VAL A 500 6.14 7.76 44.97
CA VAL A 500 7.18 7.14 44.11
C VAL A 500 6.55 6.17 43.11
N LYS A 501 5.53 5.40 43.54
CA LYS A 501 4.78 4.54 42.62
C LYS A 501 4.05 5.38 41.56
N LEU A 502 3.32 6.42 41.98
CA LEU A 502 2.59 7.33 41.09
C LEU A 502 3.53 8.01 40.09
N LEU A 503 4.71 8.47 40.52
CA LEU A 503 5.77 8.99 39.64
C LEU A 503 6.20 7.97 38.58
N THR A 504 6.43 6.72 38.99
CA THR A 504 6.87 5.63 38.11
C THR A 504 5.78 5.28 37.09
N ASP A 505 4.55 5.13 37.56
CA ASP A 505 3.36 4.84 36.74
C ASP A 505 3.01 6.00 35.78
N CYS A 506 3.45 7.23 36.08
CA CYS A 506 3.28 8.41 35.21
C CYS A 506 4.40 8.56 34.17
N LEU A 507 5.68 8.47 34.55
CA LEU A 507 6.80 8.80 33.65
C LEU A 507 7.32 7.63 32.81
N VAL A 508 7.34 6.40 33.33
CA VAL A 508 7.79 5.24 32.54
C VAL A 508 6.95 5.07 31.27
N PRO A 509 5.60 5.11 31.31
CA PRO A 509 4.79 5.01 30.10
C PRO A 509 5.00 6.17 29.12
N ARG A 510 5.47 7.34 29.57
CA ARG A 510 5.78 8.50 28.71
C ARG A 510 7.13 8.37 28.00
N ILE A 511 8.15 7.84 28.67
CA ILE A 511 9.45 7.50 28.06
C ILE A 511 9.23 6.41 27.00
N GLU A 512 8.47 5.36 27.33
CA GLU A 512 8.05 4.33 26.37
C GLU A 512 7.19 4.92 25.23
N ASN A 513 6.32 5.88 25.52
CA ASN A 513 5.53 6.57 24.49
C ASN A 513 6.42 7.40 23.54
N ALA A 514 7.41 8.13 24.04
CA ALA A 514 8.35 8.89 23.21
C ALA A 514 9.11 7.97 22.24
N GLN A 515 9.57 6.81 22.73
CA GLN A 515 10.21 5.79 21.91
C GLN A 515 9.26 5.18 20.85
N ALA A 516 8.04 4.83 21.24
CA ALA A 516 7.02 4.28 20.34
C ALA A 516 6.58 5.31 19.27
N VAL A 517 6.44 6.57 19.65
CA VAL A 517 6.11 7.69 18.75
C VAL A 517 7.24 7.96 17.78
N ALA A 518 8.51 7.92 18.21
CA ALA A 518 9.65 8.02 17.30
C ALA A 518 9.70 6.87 16.29
N ALA A 519 9.36 5.64 16.70
CA ALA A 519 9.27 4.49 15.80
C ALA A 519 8.12 4.62 14.78
N GLU A 520 6.95 5.09 15.23
CA GLU A 520 5.81 5.41 14.36
C GLU A 520 6.14 6.55 13.38
N PHE A 521 6.87 7.58 13.81
CA PHE A 521 7.30 8.68 12.96
C PHE A 521 8.27 8.18 11.88
N CYS A 522 9.22 7.30 12.22
CA CYS A 522 10.08 6.61 11.25
C CYS A 522 9.30 5.72 10.26
N ASN A 523 8.11 5.22 10.62
CA ASN A 523 7.26 4.46 9.71
C ASN A 523 6.47 5.39 8.77
N ARG A 524 5.84 6.45 9.30
CA ARG A 524 5.18 7.48 8.49
C ARG A 524 6.14 8.15 7.51
N LEU A 525 7.38 8.41 7.93
CA LEU A 525 8.44 8.93 7.07
C LEU A 525 8.72 8.02 5.84
N LYS A 526 8.46 6.71 5.93
CA LYS A 526 8.57 5.75 4.81
C LYS A 526 7.33 5.73 3.91
N GLU A 527 6.16 6.06 4.44
CA GLU A 527 4.91 6.09 3.68
C GLU A 527 4.71 7.43 2.96
N ASP A 528 4.90 8.53 3.69
CA ASP A 528 4.68 9.91 3.22
C ASP A 528 5.75 10.39 2.24
N GLN A 529 6.90 9.70 2.16
CA GLN A 529 7.89 9.97 1.10
C GLN A 529 7.49 9.40 -0.27
N ARG A 530 6.60 8.38 -0.34
CA ARG A 530 6.25 7.71 -1.61
C ARG A 530 5.68 8.69 -2.65
N PRO A 531 4.71 9.58 -2.31
CA PRO A 531 4.18 10.55 -3.27
C PRO A 531 5.23 11.57 -3.72
N VAL A 532 6.12 12.02 -2.83
CA VAL A 532 7.17 13.01 -3.14
C VAL A 532 8.21 12.41 -4.08
N ARG A 533 8.73 11.22 -3.75
CA ARG A 533 9.70 10.47 -4.58
C ARG A 533 9.20 10.23 -5.99
N ARG A 534 7.90 9.95 -6.14
CA ARG A 534 7.32 9.66 -7.45
C ARG A 534 7.37 10.84 -8.42
N LEU A 535 7.37 12.08 -7.94
CA LEU A 535 7.40 13.27 -8.80
C LEU A 535 8.69 13.38 -9.61
N PHE A 536 9.85 12.97 -9.07
CA PHE A 536 11.14 13.10 -9.75
C PHE A 536 11.73 11.78 -10.25
N LEU A 537 11.28 10.62 -9.74
CA LEU A 537 11.80 9.31 -10.16
C LEU A 537 11.03 8.64 -11.32
N PHE A 538 9.78 9.03 -11.54
CA PHE A 538 8.95 8.47 -12.61
C PHE A 538 8.57 9.51 -13.64
N PRO A 539 8.47 9.11 -14.92
CA PRO A 539 8.12 10.04 -15.97
C PRO A 539 6.67 10.53 -15.91
N ASP A 540 5.78 9.98 -15.08
CA ASP A 540 4.33 10.20 -15.20
C ASP A 540 3.97 11.71 -15.17
N ARG A 541 4.52 12.47 -14.21
CA ARG A 541 4.30 13.93 -14.12
C ARG A 541 5.00 14.72 -15.22
N LEU A 542 6.18 14.28 -15.66
CA LEU A 542 6.89 14.92 -16.78
C LEU A 542 6.16 14.68 -18.12
N ALA A 543 5.65 13.47 -18.34
CA ALA A 543 4.88 13.07 -19.51
C ALA A 543 3.59 13.89 -19.62
N GLU A 544 2.88 14.09 -18.51
CA GLU A 544 1.72 14.98 -18.41
C GLU A 544 2.06 16.40 -18.89
N LEU A 545 3.17 16.98 -18.43
CA LEU A 545 3.62 18.32 -18.80
C LEU A 545 4.16 18.42 -20.24
N LEU A 546 4.74 17.34 -20.78
CA LEU A 546 5.24 17.24 -22.16
C LEU A 546 4.15 16.91 -23.18
N ARG A 547 2.99 16.36 -22.77
CA ARG A 547 1.89 15.88 -23.62
C ARG A 547 1.49 16.88 -24.71
N GLN A 548 1.21 18.13 -24.32
CA GLN A 548 0.84 19.20 -25.25
C GLN A 548 1.97 19.53 -26.25
N GLY A 549 3.24 19.44 -25.81
CA GLY A 549 4.40 19.61 -26.67
C GLY A 549 4.49 18.54 -27.75
N TYR A 550 4.20 17.27 -27.40
CA TYR A 550 4.11 16.19 -28.37
C TYR A 550 2.97 16.39 -29.37
N GLN A 551 1.78 16.76 -28.88
CA GLN A 551 0.60 17.01 -29.72
C GLN A 551 0.86 18.14 -30.74
N ASN A 552 1.28 19.31 -30.27
CA ASN A 552 1.61 20.47 -31.13
C ASN A 552 2.69 20.13 -32.17
N ALA A 553 3.64 19.24 -31.84
CA ALA A 553 4.68 18.82 -32.76
C ALA A 553 4.16 17.88 -33.88
N ILE A 554 3.18 17.02 -33.59
CA ILE A 554 2.57 16.08 -34.57
C ILE A 554 1.73 16.81 -35.63
N GLU A 555 1.12 17.95 -35.26
CA GLU A 555 0.27 18.76 -36.13
C GLU A 555 1.02 19.39 -37.31
N GLU A 556 2.35 19.51 -37.22
CA GLU A 556 3.21 20.04 -38.28
C GLU A 556 3.19 19.20 -39.57
N ARG A 557 2.86 19.84 -40.70
CA ARG A 557 2.73 19.21 -42.02
C ARG A 557 3.53 19.97 -43.10
N GLY A 558 3.76 19.32 -44.23
CA GLY A 558 4.39 19.91 -45.43
C GLY A 558 5.92 19.88 -45.46
N PRO A 559 6.55 20.54 -46.44
CA PRO A 559 8.02 20.59 -46.57
C PRO A 559 8.67 21.16 -45.30
N GLY A 560 9.76 20.55 -44.83
CA GLY A 560 10.45 20.96 -43.59
C GLY A 560 9.73 20.60 -42.28
N ALA A 561 8.66 19.79 -42.31
CA ALA A 561 7.89 19.44 -41.11
C ALA A 561 8.73 18.80 -39.99
N PHE A 562 9.79 18.05 -40.28
CA PHE A 562 10.64 17.43 -39.24
C PHE A 562 11.37 18.48 -38.38
N GLU A 563 11.88 19.53 -39.02
CA GLU A 563 12.60 20.62 -38.33
C GLU A 563 11.62 21.50 -37.55
N ARG A 564 10.41 21.73 -38.08
CA ARG A 564 9.34 22.41 -37.32
C ARG A 564 8.84 21.59 -36.14
N MET A 565 8.53 20.31 -36.33
CA MET A 565 8.10 19.37 -35.29
C MET A 565 9.07 19.37 -34.10
N THR A 566 10.37 19.22 -34.35
CA THR A 566 11.38 19.21 -33.30
C THR A 566 11.59 20.60 -32.67
N LYS A 567 11.49 21.68 -33.44
CA LYS A 567 11.53 23.05 -32.92
C LYS A 567 10.31 23.41 -32.06
N VAL A 568 9.11 22.94 -32.41
CA VAL A 568 7.87 23.13 -31.65
C VAL A 568 7.96 22.42 -30.30
N PHE A 569 8.41 21.15 -30.28
CA PHE A 569 8.61 20.41 -29.02
C PHE A 569 9.67 21.09 -28.13
N GLY A 570 10.83 21.45 -28.69
CA GLY A 570 11.89 22.15 -27.94
C GLY A 570 11.50 23.56 -27.46
N ALA A 571 10.57 24.21 -28.15
CA ALA A 571 9.97 25.46 -27.71
C ALA A 571 8.92 25.26 -26.60
N HIS A 572 8.15 24.15 -26.62
CA HIS A 572 7.17 23.81 -25.59
C HIS A 572 7.82 23.66 -24.22
N ILE A 573 8.93 22.90 -24.11
CA ILE A 573 9.66 22.67 -22.85
C ILE A 573 9.90 23.99 -22.09
N ARG A 574 10.39 25.01 -22.81
CA ARG A 574 10.66 26.35 -22.27
C ARG A 574 9.41 27.19 -22.08
N LYS A 575 8.51 27.25 -23.08
CA LYS A 575 7.29 28.10 -23.05
C LYS A 575 6.29 27.68 -21.98
N ALA A 576 6.11 26.37 -21.78
CA ALA A 576 5.23 25.81 -20.75
C ALA A 576 5.91 25.73 -19.37
N ASN A 577 7.19 26.13 -19.27
CA ASN A 577 8.00 26.02 -18.06
C ASN A 577 7.88 24.63 -17.41
N VAL A 578 8.13 23.58 -18.21
CA VAL A 578 7.89 22.18 -17.81
C VAL A 578 8.69 21.84 -16.54
N PHE A 579 9.97 22.19 -16.54
CA PHE A 579 10.89 21.88 -15.44
C PHE A 579 10.65 22.78 -14.21
N GLY A 580 10.31 24.07 -14.37
CA GLY A 580 9.90 24.91 -13.24
C GLY A 580 8.52 24.57 -12.66
N THR A 581 7.61 23.98 -13.45
CA THR A 581 6.35 23.42 -12.94
C THR A 581 6.61 22.17 -12.11
N LEU A 582 7.48 21.29 -12.59
CA LEU A 582 7.94 20.12 -11.84
C LEU A 582 8.62 20.52 -10.52
N GLU A 583 9.49 21.54 -10.55
CA GLU A 583 10.11 22.13 -9.35
C GLU A 583 9.05 22.64 -8.36
N LYS A 584 8.04 23.36 -8.85
CA LYS A 584 6.94 23.90 -8.02
C LYS A 584 6.13 22.80 -7.35
N ASP A 585 5.85 21.70 -8.06
CA ASP A 585 5.12 20.56 -7.51
C ASP A 585 5.94 19.82 -6.44
N ILE A 586 7.23 19.57 -6.69
CA ILE A 586 8.14 18.99 -5.70
C ILE A 586 8.26 19.94 -4.49
N ARG A 587 8.45 21.24 -4.70
CA ARG A 587 8.52 22.26 -3.64
C ARG A 587 7.26 22.31 -2.78
N LYS A 588 6.07 22.18 -3.39
CA LYS A 588 4.80 22.06 -2.67
C LYS A 588 4.73 20.77 -1.85
N ALA A 589 5.15 19.63 -2.42
CA ALA A 589 5.14 18.34 -1.75
C ALA A 589 6.09 18.31 -0.54
N VAL A 590 7.32 18.82 -0.71
CA VAL A 590 8.32 18.97 0.38
C VAL A 590 7.83 19.94 1.45
N GLY A 591 7.24 21.08 1.08
CA GLY A 591 6.65 22.01 2.05
C GLY A 591 5.47 21.43 2.84
N SER A 592 4.68 20.54 2.22
CA SER A 592 3.62 19.80 2.92
C SER A 592 4.21 18.78 3.91
N PHE A 593 5.22 18.01 3.45
CA PHE A 593 5.96 17.04 4.26
C PHE A 593 6.60 17.72 5.48
N GLN A 594 7.37 18.79 5.28
CA GLN A 594 7.98 19.60 6.35
C GLN A 594 6.94 20.05 7.39
N LYS A 595 5.80 20.61 6.96
CA LYS A 595 4.75 21.07 7.88
C LYS A 595 4.15 19.93 8.69
N GLN A 596 3.90 18.78 8.05
CA GLN A 596 3.36 17.61 8.71
C GLN A 596 4.31 17.07 9.80
N PHE A 597 5.58 16.84 9.46
CA PHE A 597 6.57 16.32 10.42
C PHE A 597 6.93 17.32 11.52
N GLY A 598 7.07 18.61 11.20
CA GLY A 598 7.28 19.66 12.21
C GLY A 598 6.10 19.79 13.18
N GLY A 599 4.87 19.75 12.65
CA GLY A 599 3.65 19.80 13.46
C GLY A 599 3.47 18.56 14.37
N MET A 600 3.92 17.39 13.93
CA MET A 600 3.82 16.15 14.71
C MET A 600 4.67 16.15 15.99
N CYS A 601 5.95 16.57 15.91
CA CYS A 601 6.79 16.69 17.12
C CYS A 601 6.27 17.78 18.06
N HIS A 602 5.82 18.91 17.53
CA HIS A 602 5.24 19.99 18.31
C HIS A 602 3.96 19.56 19.04
N SER A 603 3.01 18.93 18.33
CA SER A 603 1.77 18.40 18.91
C SER A 603 2.03 17.33 19.97
N TRP A 604 3.03 16.46 19.78
CA TRP A 604 3.44 15.50 20.82
C TRP A 604 4.01 16.21 22.05
N GLY A 605 4.86 17.23 21.86
CA GLY A 605 5.43 18.02 22.94
C GLY A 605 4.35 18.74 23.76
N GLU A 606 3.40 19.40 23.09
CA GLU A 606 2.25 20.06 23.74
C GLU A 606 1.40 19.06 24.54
N ALA A 607 1.03 17.92 23.94
CA ALA A 607 0.28 16.87 24.62
C ALA A 607 1.03 16.33 25.85
N ALA A 608 2.32 16.00 25.71
CA ALA A 608 3.15 15.53 26.81
C ALA A 608 3.25 16.56 27.95
N THR A 609 3.34 17.86 27.64
CA THR A 609 3.31 18.92 28.65
C THR A 609 1.95 19.06 29.33
N GLY A 610 0.83 19.05 28.58
CA GLY A 610 -0.51 19.15 29.15
C GLY A 610 -0.87 17.96 30.05
N ASP A 611 -0.48 16.75 29.64
CA ASP A 611 -0.65 15.55 30.44
C ASP A 611 0.20 15.63 31.71
N THR A 612 1.46 16.09 31.63
CA THR A 612 2.33 16.21 32.81
C THR A 612 1.85 17.30 33.78
N GLU A 613 1.33 18.42 33.27
CA GLU A 613 0.70 19.45 34.11
C GLU A 613 -0.51 18.90 34.86
N THR A 614 -1.32 18.09 34.18
CA THR A 614 -2.49 17.43 34.74
C THR A 614 -2.09 16.46 35.86
N ASP A 615 -1.03 15.68 35.68
CA ASP A 615 -0.55 14.74 36.70
C ASP A 615 0.02 15.47 37.93
N ILE A 616 0.80 16.55 37.75
CA ILE A 616 1.30 17.37 38.86
C ILE A 616 0.12 17.95 39.66
N ARG A 617 -0.87 18.54 38.98
CA ARG A 617 -2.08 19.08 39.61
C ARG A 617 -2.86 17.99 40.34
N SER A 618 -2.92 16.79 39.77
CA SER A 618 -3.62 15.64 40.36
C SER A 618 -2.91 15.08 41.59
N TRP A 619 -1.57 15.00 41.56
CA TRP A 619 -0.76 14.62 42.71
C TRP A 619 -0.85 15.65 43.85
N LEU A 620 -0.82 16.95 43.53
CA LEU A 620 -1.05 18.02 44.51
C LEU A 620 -2.47 17.95 45.11
N LYS A 621 -3.50 17.74 44.29
CA LYS A 621 -4.90 17.64 44.75
C LYS A 621 -5.21 16.36 45.53
N ALA A 622 -4.57 15.24 45.19
CA ALA A 622 -4.59 14.03 46.01
C ALA A 622 -3.95 14.27 47.40
N ASN A 623 -3.17 15.35 47.54
CA ASN A 623 -2.61 15.82 48.81
C ASN A 623 -3.39 16.99 49.46
N GLU A 624 -4.64 17.27 49.05
CA GLU A 624 -5.57 18.19 49.74
C GLU A 624 -6.68 17.42 50.48
N GLU A 625 -7.29 18.03 51.52
CA GLU A 625 -8.33 17.34 52.32
C GLU A 625 -9.60 17.08 51.49
N ILE A 626 -10.08 15.83 51.51
CA ILE A 626 -11.13 15.35 50.61
C ILE A 626 -12.53 15.82 51.05
N SER A 627 -13.24 16.51 50.15
CA SER A 627 -14.65 16.88 50.35
C SER A 627 -15.63 15.74 50.01
N ARG A 628 -16.84 15.81 50.56
CA ARG A 628 -17.82 14.70 50.52
C ARG A 628 -18.40 14.42 49.13
N GLU A 629 -18.63 15.45 48.31
CA GLU A 629 -19.08 15.31 46.91
C GLU A 629 -17.97 14.72 46.03
N GLU A 630 -16.70 15.07 46.31
CA GLU A 630 -15.56 14.56 45.56
C GLU A 630 -15.36 13.05 45.78
N ALA A 631 -15.70 12.53 46.96
CA ALA A 631 -15.67 11.10 47.24
C ALA A 631 -16.71 10.28 46.44
N GLU A 632 -17.79 10.90 45.97
CA GLU A 632 -18.82 10.23 45.15
C GLU A 632 -18.38 10.15 43.68
N TYR A 633 -17.90 11.25 43.09
CA TYR A 633 -17.31 11.22 41.74
C TYR A 633 -16.08 10.30 41.63
N ARG A 634 -15.22 10.25 42.67
CA ARG A 634 -14.08 9.32 42.70
C ARG A 634 -14.52 7.86 42.75
N ALA A 635 -15.63 7.55 43.44
CA ALA A 635 -16.21 6.21 43.45
C ALA A 635 -16.83 5.83 42.09
N GLU A 636 -17.44 6.78 41.38
CA GLU A 636 -17.96 6.57 40.02
C GLU A 636 -16.83 6.33 39.01
N ILE A 637 -15.74 7.11 39.08
CA ILE A 637 -14.54 6.91 38.27
C ILE A 637 -13.94 5.53 38.52
N GLN A 638 -13.73 5.14 39.79
CA GLN A 638 -13.21 3.80 40.13
C GLN A 638 -14.12 2.69 39.58
N HIS A 639 -15.45 2.84 39.70
CA HIS A 639 -16.40 1.88 39.15
C HIS A 639 -16.31 1.74 37.63
N ILE A 640 -16.06 2.84 36.90
CA ILE A 640 -15.84 2.83 35.45
C ILE A 640 -14.53 2.10 35.11
N VAL A 641 -13.44 2.34 35.85
CA VAL A 641 -12.16 1.65 35.63
C VAL A 641 -12.30 0.16 35.88
N ASP A 642 -12.78 -0.25 37.06
CA ASP A 642 -12.97 -1.65 37.45
C ASP A 642 -13.81 -2.42 36.40
N LYS A 643 -14.84 -1.77 35.87
CA LYS A 643 -15.72 -2.31 34.82
C LYS A 643 -15.04 -2.42 33.45
N SER A 644 -14.09 -1.54 33.13
CA SER A 644 -13.38 -1.50 31.83
C SER A 644 -12.12 -2.36 31.78
N GLN A 645 -11.45 -2.55 32.93
CA GLN A 645 -10.15 -3.22 33.07
C GLN A 645 -10.20 -4.68 32.58
N LYS A 646 -11.26 -5.43 32.94
CA LYS A 646 -11.42 -6.84 32.55
C LYS A 646 -11.67 -7.04 31.03
N PRO A 647 -12.59 -6.31 30.37
CA PRO A 647 -12.68 -6.29 28.91
C PRO A 647 -11.36 -5.91 28.20
N LEU A 648 -10.64 -4.93 28.75
CA LEU A 648 -9.40 -4.41 28.16
C LEU A 648 -8.25 -5.42 28.22
N MET A 649 -8.01 -6.03 29.38
CA MET A 649 -7.03 -7.11 29.53
C MET A 649 -7.35 -8.32 28.64
N ALA A 650 -8.63 -8.64 28.44
CA ALA A 650 -9.03 -9.69 27.50
C ALA A 650 -8.69 -9.33 26.05
N LEU A 651 -8.89 -8.06 25.64
CA LEU A 651 -8.55 -7.58 24.30
C LEU A 651 -7.03 -7.58 24.04
N ILE A 652 -6.24 -7.10 25.01
CA ILE A 652 -4.76 -7.12 24.93
C ILE A 652 -4.25 -8.57 24.85
N GLY A 653 -4.71 -9.44 25.73
CA GLY A 653 -4.32 -10.86 25.74
C GLY A 653 -4.68 -11.60 24.45
N LEU A 654 -5.81 -11.25 23.81
CA LEU A 654 -6.18 -11.78 22.48
C LEU A 654 -5.23 -11.29 21.38
N ALA A 655 -4.87 -9.99 21.38
CA ALA A 655 -3.96 -9.42 20.40
C ALA A 655 -2.53 -9.99 20.52
N GLU A 656 -2.00 -10.09 21.73
CA GLU A 656 -0.71 -10.75 21.99
C GLU A 656 -0.71 -12.24 21.62
N SER A 657 -1.80 -12.95 21.94
CA SER A 657 -1.94 -14.37 21.57
C SER A 657 -1.94 -14.55 20.06
N PHE A 658 -2.55 -13.63 19.31
CA PHE A 658 -2.52 -13.61 17.85
C PHE A 658 -1.10 -13.36 17.32
N GLN A 659 -0.40 -12.33 17.80
CA GLN A 659 0.98 -12.03 17.40
C GLN A 659 1.93 -13.21 17.69
N LYS A 660 1.87 -13.80 18.90
CA LYS A 660 2.68 -14.96 19.28
C LYS A 660 2.37 -16.22 18.44
N LYS A 661 1.15 -16.36 17.91
CA LYS A 661 0.79 -17.47 16.99
C LYS A 661 1.27 -17.24 15.56
N ASN A 662 1.31 -16.01 15.08
CA ASN A 662 1.84 -15.70 13.74
C ASN A 662 3.37 -15.70 13.69
N ALA A 663 4.06 -15.24 14.75
CA ALA A 663 5.53 -15.27 14.81
C ALA A 663 6.15 -16.70 14.81
N ASN A 664 5.34 -17.73 14.98
CA ASN A 664 5.72 -19.15 14.96
C ASN A 664 5.24 -19.89 13.69
N ARG A 665 4.92 -19.16 12.62
CA ARG A 665 4.48 -19.69 11.32
C ARG A 665 5.40 -19.24 10.19
#